data_AF-A0AAI9SWM6-F1
#
_entry.id   AF-A0AAI9SWM6-F1
#
_cell.length_a   1.000
_cell.length_b   1.000
_cell.length_c   1.000
_cell.angle_alpha   90.00
_cell.angle_beta   90.00
_cell.angle_gamma   90.00
#
_symmetry.space_group_name_H-M   'P 1'
#
loop_
_entity.id
_entity.type
_entity.pdbx_description
1 polymer ?
#
loop_
_entity_poly.entity_id
_entity_poly.type
_entity_poly.pdbx_seq_one_letter_code
_entity_poly.pdbx_strand_id
1 'polypeptide(L)'
;MKPRLNRVGIPSSGRPRVMNKLSHFRKVDTGVVGSKNNLREKLKDLVENNEQLRLYAPEPNHNDDRGQNRDRSGHRDQDRSWHRSWHQSGHQSGHQQSRIKTENIRGPLKFLKEKYASTPFLDHKGKPFTVDTLRAGDLKFCSPKARIIFDNVMRIKDATKIQVNRLLSLRLLGTSKEQLEDPYFITSNAYDLLKCDQDDKRATYLCRISKRECAKVGMNVIMAWHFDRKDQKAGIKSFHERRRFGIQCDEYTYSMLFNGVSKTTSWGHASQDLCDKMLEIFRNGRDEFSNKSSQFTTTVFNACLSILVKNFQDRQASAWAFFDELTGNEETEIKRINPDAQTFTILLQGIKRYTEHEREKTLEDTSLSSHERILRLLELEAGHVKTAEIIMDKVRALAMPPLKTSDEVLNLKNIKKWKHSRVHIDFPVITTYIASLCSRDSGTGLGLHKGSHYAYNERALDILRAVSPEADKLLKYIESDIQDNRITVSEKSKSQTDKRIQNAMNRVEGVNLKFFKNMEDLRPSHVLGNFDPLAFNPEVYMVRHDRFKDQPEPLINLKSELLVKEDKNLKKKSKQPNKGSLSFSINRFMLNQVFDSLVNIGRFREFVQAFYYSMAEWGGLNIDTTDLKKQDIFGNFFDKVPKSRSNHKNRVASIVDEAMFNTLIYKVGEHGRTNGRTRTNILVQILRFLADPNFGKDSIPLTFEHINNICSVFVKDLHYYNDYHKKKLYTSKHFISSKQLTEFLENLIEFQQTYRDYLGRKEKSRVPNSFCSFMDKVIGIVSSSHWTDVGTSEKKAYFDKLILKAGILYYKPKVSLSKDNFDQHTLAIEKSLLKFQKTLNADSKLTPENKKLQIALKRLDVKYYKDFDAKQHTKVLEEIYQTIDAENSGIEGSTIEPATIESATIESATIEQSEIVEHTA
;
A
#
# COMPACT_ATOMS: atom_id res chain seq x y z
N MET A 1 -22.50 42.56 52.77
CA MET A 1 -23.50 42.99 53.78
C MET A 1 -24.71 42.04 53.74
N LYS A 2 -25.51 41.96 54.82
CA LYS A 2 -26.88 41.36 54.88
C LYS A 2 -27.93 42.48 54.63
N PRO A 3 -29.29 42.28 54.60
CA PRO A 3 -30.18 41.11 54.81
C PRO A 3 -31.04 40.82 53.54
N ARG A 4 -32.30 40.30 53.46
CA ARG A 4 -33.37 39.71 54.32
C ARG A 4 -34.22 38.83 53.35
N LEU A 5 -34.67 37.57 53.55
CA LEU A 5 -35.36 36.78 54.60
C LEU A 5 -36.91 36.81 54.57
N ASN A 6 -37.51 35.68 54.14
CA ASN A 6 -38.82 35.07 54.52
C ASN A 6 -38.90 33.63 53.90
N ARG A 7 -39.69 32.58 54.26
CA ARG A 7 -40.92 32.31 55.09
C ARG A 7 -42.27 32.62 54.39
N VAL A 8 -43.35 31.80 54.40
CA VAL A 8 -43.79 30.51 55.05
C VAL A 8 -44.61 29.70 53.98
N GLY A 9 -44.91 28.38 53.98
CA GLY A 9 -44.69 27.22 54.87
C GLY A 9 -45.22 25.89 54.25
N ILE A 10 -45.72 24.94 55.07
CA ILE A 10 -46.14 23.56 54.70
C ILE A 10 -47.32 23.09 55.60
N PRO A 11 -48.25 22.22 55.14
CA PRO A 11 -48.47 20.87 55.74
C PRO A 11 -48.50 19.74 54.65
N SER A 12 -47.96 18.52 54.82
CA SER A 12 -48.47 17.34 55.58
C SER A 12 -49.85 16.83 55.13
N SER A 13 -50.19 15.52 55.02
CA SER A 13 -49.54 14.22 55.34
C SER A 13 -50.38 13.05 54.79
N GLY A 14 -49.84 11.83 54.57
CA GLY A 14 -50.70 10.64 54.33
C GLY A 14 -50.08 9.33 53.79
N ARG A 15 -50.04 8.29 54.64
CA ARG A 15 -49.97 6.82 54.39
C ARG A 15 -50.72 6.16 55.60
N PRO A 16 -51.17 4.87 55.64
CA PRO A 16 -50.62 3.69 54.94
C PRO A 16 -51.63 2.54 54.58
N ARG A 17 -51.10 1.33 54.25
CA ARG A 17 -51.68 -0.05 54.39
C ARG A 17 -52.85 -0.49 53.44
N VAL A 18 -53.17 -1.79 53.23
CA VAL A 18 -52.35 -3.02 52.95
C VAL A 18 -53.24 -4.26 52.58
N MET A 19 -52.71 -5.21 51.79
CA MET A 19 -53.13 -6.64 51.55
C MET A 19 -54.35 -7.08 50.68
N ASN A 20 -54.02 -7.96 49.69
CA ASN A 20 -54.60 -9.28 49.30
C ASN A 20 -56.13 -9.46 49.06
N LYS A 21 -56.61 -9.92 47.88
CA LYS A 21 -56.42 -11.29 47.30
C LYS A 21 -56.80 -11.42 45.80
N LEU A 22 -56.13 -12.36 45.11
CA LEU A 22 -56.52 -13.30 44.02
C LEU A 22 -57.89 -13.09 43.30
N SER A 23 -58.04 -13.25 41.97
CA SER A 23 -57.62 -14.44 41.17
C SER A 23 -57.73 -14.33 39.62
N HIS A 24 -56.93 -15.16 38.92
CA HIS A 24 -57.19 -15.87 37.63
C HIS A 24 -57.12 -15.19 36.23
N PHE A 25 -56.18 -15.72 35.39
CA PHE A 25 -56.11 -15.81 33.90
C PHE A 25 -56.25 -14.52 33.03
N ARG A 26 -55.57 -14.33 31.87
CA ARG A 26 -54.81 -15.22 30.96
C ARG A 26 -53.62 -14.46 30.26
N LYS A 27 -52.82 -15.17 29.45
CA LYS A 27 -51.55 -14.73 28.79
C LYS A 27 -51.65 -13.52 27.84
N VAL A 28 -50.55 -12.76 27.67
CA VAL A 28 -49.74 -12.61 26.42
C VAL A 28 -48.47 -11.74 26.70
N ASP A 29 -47.44 -11.87 25.85
CA ASP A 29 -46.02 -11.59 26.17
C ASP A 29 -45.48 -10.15 26.04
N THR A 30 -44.26 -9.96 26.53
CA THR A 30 -43.49 -8.71 26.62
C THR A 30 -42.61 -8.39 25.41
N GLY A 31 -42.30 -7.11 25.17
CA GLY A 31 -40.92 -6.73 24.80
C GLY A 31 -40.70 -5.61 23.76
N VAL A 32 -40.41 -4.38 24.23
CA VAL A 32 -39.83 -3.29 23.38
C VAL A 32 -38.80 -2.46 24.16
N VAL A 33 -37.57 -2.97 24.33
CA VAL A 33 -36.43 -2.18 24.89
C VAL A 33 -35.11 -2.42 24.14
N GLY A 34 -34.78 -3.66 23.78
CA GLY A 34 -33.42 -4.07 23.37
C GLY A 34 -32.87 -3.55 22.02
N SER A 35 -33.60 -2.74 21.26
CA SER A 35 -33.23 -2.41 19.87
C SER A 35 -32.25 -1.23 19.71
N LYS A 36 -32.41 -0.14 20.47
CA LYS A 36 -31.71 1.13 20.20
C LYS A 36 -30.19 1.07 20.46
N ASN A 37 -29.75 0.44 21.55
CA ASN A 37 -28.33 0.38 21.91
C ASN A 37 -27.54 -0.53 20.93
N ASN A 38 -28.16 -1.65 20.56
CA ASN A 38 -27.60 -2.69 19.70
C ASN A 38 -27.24 -2.18 18.28
N LEU A 39 -27.89 -1.10 17.82
CA LEU A 39 -27.58 -0.45 16.55
C LEU A 39 -26.37 0.51 16.65
N ARG A 40 -26.22 1.19 17.79
CA ARG A 40 -25.15 2.18 18.02
C ARG A 40 -23.79 1.52 18.20
N GLU A 41 -23.74 0.39 18.91
CA GLU A 41 -22.52 -0.42 19.05
C GLU A 41 -22.06 -0.97 17.69
N LYS A 42 -22.96 -1.62 16.93
CA LYS A 42 -22.63 -2.18 15.60
C LYS A 42 -22.21 -1.15 14.56
N LEU A 43 -22.70 0.09 14.66
CA LEU A 43 -22.21 1.20 13.83
C LEU A 43 -20.79 1.63 14.22
N LYS A 44 -20.44 1.58 15.50
CA LYS A 44 -19.09 1.89 15.99
C LYS A 44 -18.08 0.82 15.55
N ASP A 45 -18.41 -0.46 15.76
CA ASP A 45 -17.60 -1.60 15.32
C ASP A 45 -17.30 -1.54 13.80
N LEU A 46 -18.27 -1.08 12.99
CA LEU A 46 -18.14 -0.97 11.53
C LEU A 46 -17.32 0.23 11.02
N VAL A 47 -17.11 1.26 11.85
CA VAL A 47 -16.24 2.41 11.55
C VAL A 47 -14.78 2.02 11.78
N GLU A 48 -14.47 1.49 12.96
CA GLU A 48 -13.11 1.08 13.36
C GLU A 48 -12.49 0.09 12.35
N ASN A 49 -13.31 -0.80 11.79
CA ASN A 49 -12.92 -1.77 10.74
C ASN A 49 -12.68 -1.18 9.34
N ASN A 50 -13.26 -0.02 9.03
CA ASN A 50 -13.14 0.63 7.72
C ASN A 50 -11.93 1.58 7.64
N GLU A 51 -11.31 1.88 8.78
CA GLU A 51 -10.21 2.83 8.89
C GLU A 51 -8.85 2.10 8.91
N GLN A 52 -8.71 1.01 9.68
CA GLN A 52 -7.45 0.26 9.79
C GLN A 52 -6.93 -0.31 8.45
N LEU A 53 -7.80 -0.65 7.49
CA LEU A 53 -7.38 -1.17 6.18
C LEU A 53 -6.98 -0.07 5.17
N ARG A 54 -7.42 1.18 5.38
CA ARG A 54 -7.21 2.27 4.39
C ARG A 54 -5.89 3.01 4.55
N LEU A 55 -5.21 2.86 5.69
CA LEU A 55 -3.83 3.31 5.90
C LEU A 55 -2.77 2.45 5.19
N TYR A 56 -3.18 1.33 4.57
CA TYR A 56 -2.29 0.31 4.00
C TYR A 56 -2.37 0.15 2.48
N ALA A 57 -2.81 1.17 1.75
CA ALA A 57 -2.73 1.19 0.29
C ALA A 57 -1.29 1.53 -0.17
N PRO A 58 -0.69 0.76 -1.11
CA PRO A 58 0.66 1.03 -1.61
C PRO A 58 0.71 2.23 -2.56
N GLU A 59 1.93 2.65 -2.88
CA GLU A 59 2.23 3.69 -3.87
C GLU A 59 1.80 3.27 -5.30
N PRO A 60 1.23 4.18 -6.11
CA PRO A 60 1.24 3.99 -7.56
C PRO A 60 2.66 4.29 -8.08
N ASN A 61 3.28 3.32 -8.74
CA ASN A 61 4.55 3.55 -9.44
C ASN A 61 4.34 4.60 -10.55
N HIS A 62 4.95 5.78 -10.42
CA HIS A 62 5.04 6.73 -11.52
C HIS A 62 6.16 6.31 -12.49
N ASN A 63 5.77 6.00 -13.72
CA ASN A 63 6.61 6.13 -14.91
C ASN A 63 5.71 6.25 -16.16
N ASP A 64 5.87 7.37 -16.85
CA ASP A 64 5.40 7.74 -18.20
C ASP A 64 3.91 7.64 -18.61
N ASP A 65 3.45 8.74 -19.18
CA ASP A 65 2.22 8.85 -19.96
C ASP A 65 2.32 8.11 -21.30
N ARG A 66 1.47 7.09 -21.51
CA ARG A 66 0.73 6.77 -22.77
C ARG A 66 0.07 5.38 -22.70
N GLY A 67 -1.15 5.30 -22.16
CA GLY A 67 -1.94 4.06 -22.23
C GLY A 67 -3.28 4.12 -21.48
N GLN A 68 -4.38 4.36 -22.19
CA GLN A 68 -5.70 4.41 -21.57
C GLN A 68 -6.22 3.02 -21.15
N ASN A 69 -6.96 2.98 -20.03
CA ASN A 69 -7.80 1.87 -19.56
C ASN A 69 -7.10 0.52 -19.28
N ARG A 70 -6.53 0.36 -18.08
CA ARG A 70 -6.59 -0.92 -17.31
C ARG A 70 -6.18 -0.74 -15.84
N ASP A 71 -7.13 -0.29 -15.01
CA ASP A 71 -7.09 -0.61 -13.58
C ASP A 71 -8.50 -0.55 -12.94
N ARG A 72 -9.08 -1.71 -12.63
CA ARG A 72 -10.49 -1.84 -12.18
C ARG A 72 -10.80 -3.03 -11.25
N SER A 73 -9.80 -3.80 -10.83
CA SER A 73 -9.98 -5.06 -10.06
C SER A 73 -9.73 -4.90 -8.56
N GLY A 74 -8.54 -4.45 -8.15
CA GLY A 74 -8.07 -4.54 -6.74
C GLY A 74 -8.99 -3.89 -5.70
N HIS A 75 -9.39 -2.63 -5.89
CA HIS A 75 -10.17 -1.89 -4.88
C HIS A 75 -11.67 -2.21 -4.85
N ARG A 76 -12.20 -3.08 -5.72
CA ARG A 76 -13.66 -3.31 -5.80
C ARG A 76 -14.25 -4.16 -4.67
N ASP A 77 -13.46 -4.98 -3.99
CA ASP A 77 -14.01 -6.00 -3.07
C ASP A 77 -14.08 -5.62 -1.59
N GLN A 78 -13.49 -4.50 -1.16
CA GLN A 78 -13.57 -4.05 0.23
C GLN A 78 -14.82 -3.20 0.54
N ASP A 79 -15.21 -2.24 -0.30
CA ASP A 79 -16.49 -1.53 -0.12
C ASP A 79 -17.69 -2.47 -0.38
N ARG A 80 -17.50 -3.49 -1.24
CA ARG A 80 -18.39 -4.65 -1.33
C ARG A 80 -18.54 -5.40 0.00
N SER A 81 -17.62 -5.32 0.96
CA SER A 81 -17.79 -5.94 2.28
C SER A 81 -18.90 -5.27 3.08
N TRP A 82 -18.98 -3.92 3.07
CA TRP A 82 -20.07 -3.18 3.72
C TRP A 82 -21.43 -3.53 3.09
N HIS A 83 -21.49 -3.54 1.75
CA HIS A 83 -22.68 -3.98 1.01
C HIS A 83 -23.04 -5.46 1.24
N ARG A 84 -22.07 -6.39 1.24
CA ARG A 84 -22.30 -7.83 1.49
C ARG A 84 -22.74 -8.07 2.94
N SER A 85 -22.21 -7.35 3.91
CA SER A 85 -22.63 -7.43 5.32
C SER A 85 -24.08 -6.98 5.50
N TRP A 86 -24.47 -5.86 4.87
CA TRP A 86 -25.87 -5.43 4.78
C TRP A 86 -26.77 -6.50 4.12
N HIS A 87 -26.36 -7.05 2.97
CA HIS A 87 -27.12 -8.13 2.31
C HIS A 87 -27.25 -9.39 3.19
N GLN A 88 -26.19 -9.82 3.87
CA GLN A 88 -26.22 -11.02 4.72
C GLN A 88 -27.02 -10.84 6.02
N SER A 89 -27.03 -9.64 6.60
CA SER A 89 -27.89 -9.32 7.74
C SER A 89 -29.36 -9.18 7.35
N GLY A 90 -29.65 -8.56 6.19
CA GLY A 90 -31.00 -8.45 5.64
C GLY A 90 -31.63 -9.81 5.27
N HIS A 91 -30.83 -10.82 4.89
CA HIS A 91 -31.34 -12.14 4.51
C HIS A 91 -31.90 -13.01 5.65
N GLN A 92 -31.68 -12.66 6.93
CA GLN A 92 -32.23 -13.43 8.07
C GLN A 92 -33.52 -12.84 8.68
N SER A 93 -33.98 -11.67 8.20
CA SER A 93 -35.33 -11.15 8.45
C SER A 93 -36.09 -11.12 7.13
N GLY A 94 -37.10 -11.96 6.99
CA GLY A 94 -37.65 -12.37 5.69
C GLY A 94 -37.95 -11.22 4.71
N HIS A 95 -37.40 -11.31 3.50
CA HIS A 95 -37.78 -10.49 2.34
C HIS A 95 -39.21 -10.85 1.86
N GLN A 96 -40.23 -10.55 2.67
CA GLN A 96 -41.60 -10.51 2.18
C GLN A 96 -41.71 -9.42 1.11
N GLN A 97 -42.27 -9.80 -0.04
CA GLN A 97 -42.44 -8.91 -1.19
C GLN A 97 -43.63 -7.96 -0.98
N SER A 98 -43.51 -7.02 -0.03
CA SER A 98 -44.44 -5.90 0.14
C SER A 98 -44.14 -4.73 -0.81
N ARG A 99 -43.45 -4.99 -1.94
CA ARG A 99 -43.44 -4.08 -3.09
C ARG A 99 -44.88 -3.86 -3.52
N ILE A 100 -45.34 -2.61 -3.42
CA ILE A 100 -46.74 -2.17 -3.63
C ILE A 100 -47.40 -2.97 -4.75
N LYS A 101 -48.43 -3.77 -4.40
CA LYS A 101 -49.18 -4.63 -5.34
C LYS A 101 -49.50 -3.89 -6.63
N THR A 102 -49.46 -4.59 -7.75
CA THR A 102 -49.56 -4.03 -9.12
C THR A 102 -50.89 -3.38 -9.46
N GLU A 103 -51.85 -3.36 -8.54
CA GLU A 103 -53.27 -3.15 -8.78
C GLU A 103 -53.67 -1.67 -9.02
N ASN A 104 -52.91 -0.68 -8.53
CA ASN A 104 -53.27 0.74 -8.67
C ASN A 104 -52.21 1.64 -9.34
N ILE A 105 -51.72 1.21 -10.50
CA ILE A 105 -50.89 2.07 -11.40
C ILE A 105 -51.78 2.92 -12.34
N ARG A 106 -53.05 2.50 -12.55
CA ARG A 106 -53.98 3.15 -13.48
C ARG A 106 -54.34 4.58 -13.06
N GLY A 107 -54.60 4.82 -11.77
CA GLY A 107 -54.91 6.16 -11.24
C GLY A 107 -53.82 7.21 -11.50
N PRO A 108 -52.56 6.97 -11.09
CA PRO A 108 -51.44 7.87 -11.39
C PRO A 108 -51.21 8.14 -12.88
N LEU A 109 -51.40 7.14 -13.75
CA LEU A 109 -51.27 7.32 -15.20
C LEU A 109 -52.43 8.15 -15.79
N LYS A 110 -53.67 7.92 -15.34
CA LYS A 110 -54.84 8.69 -15.76
C LYS A 110 -54.66 10.17 -15.40
N PHE A 111 -54.32 10.46 -14.14
CA PHE A 111 -54.02 11.82 -13.68
C PHE A 111 -52.86 12.47 -14.46
N LEU A 112 -51.81 11.71 -14.80
CA LEU A 112 -50.68 12.23 -15.57
C LEU A 112 -51.13 12.71 -16.96
N LYS A 113 -51.97 11.94 -17.66
CA LYS A 113 -52.52 12.34 -18.96
C LYS A 113 -53.47 13.52 -18.83
N GLU A 114 -54.48 13.42 -17.96
CA GLU A 114 -55.48 14.47 -17.75
C GLU A 114 -54.87 15.84 -17.40
N LYS A 115 -53.83 15.88 -16.55
CA LYS A 115 -53.22 17.15 -16.12
C LYS A 115 -52.13 17.68 -17.06
N TYR A 116 -51.53 16.85 -17.91
CA TYR A 116 -50.34 17.24 -18.69
C TYR A 116 -50.39 16.92 -20.19
N ALA A 117 -51.51 16.43 -20.75
CA ALA A 117 -51.64 16.15 -22.19
C ALA A 117 -51.26 17.35 -23.09
N SER A 118 -51.60 18.57 -22.68
CA SER A 118 -51.26 19.82 -23.38
C SER A 118 -49.81 20.29 -23.22
N THR A 119 -48.99 19.61 -22.40
CA THR A 119 -47.62 20.02 -22.09
C THR A 119 -46.58 19.09 -22.73
N PRO A 120 -45.68 19.58 -23.60
CA PRO A 120 -44.67 18.73 -24.23
C PRO A 120 -43.61 18.26 -23.20
N PHE A 121 -43.57 16.95 -22.97
CA PHE A 121 -42.51 16.32 -22.18
C PHE A 121 -41.28 16.14 -23.06
N LEU A 122 -40.08 16.41 -22.55
CA LEU A 122 -38.83 16.22 -23.28
C LEU A 122 -38.18 14.88 -22.91
N ASP A 123 -37.66 14.15 -23.90
CA ASP A 123 -36.89 12.93 -23.69
C ASP A 123 -35.42 13.21 -23.29
N HIS A 124 -34.61 12.15 -23.16
CA HIS A 124 -33.19 12.24 -22.82
C HIS A 124 -32.34 13.08 -23.80
N LYS A 125 -32.84 13.33 -25.03
CA LYS A 125 -32.19 14.10 -26.09
C LYS A 125 -32.83 15.48 -26.28
N GLY A 126 -33.74 15.88 -25.39
CA GLY A 126 -34.48 17.13 -25.50
C GLY A 126 -35.62 17.12 -26.54
N LYS A 127 -35.94 15.97 -27.15
CA LYS A 127 -37.01 15.87 -28.15
C LYS A 127 -38.38 15.83 -27.45
N PRO A 128 -39.39 16.61 -27.90
CA PRO A 128 -40.73 16.55 -27.34
C PRO A 128 -41.45 15.23 -27.65
N PHE A 129 -42.21 14.73 -26.68
CA PHE A 129 -43.15 13.62 -26.81
C PHE A 129 -44.43 13.87 -25.99
N THR A 130 -45.56 13.32 -26.45
CA THR A 130 -46.86 13.50 -25.79
C THR A 130 -47.06 12.49 -24.67
N VAL A 131 -47.62 12.96 -23.54
CA VAL A 131 -47.90 12.17 -22.33
C VAL A 131 -48.82 10.97 -22.62
N ASP A 132 -49.70 11.07 -23.62
CA ASP A 132 -50.61 10.01 -24.03
C ASP A 132 -49.92 8.75 -24.56
N THR A 133 -48.67 8.86 -25.03
CA THR A 133 -47.87 7.70 -25.44
C THR A 133 -47.43 6.81 -24.27
N LEU A 134 -47.56 7.27 -23.03
CA LEU A 134 -47.11 6.56 -21.84
C LEU A 134 -48.03 5.41 -21.44
N ARG A 135 -47.40 4.30 -21.05
CA ARG A 135 -48.04 3.05 -20.60
C ARG A 135 -47.87 2.87 -19.09
N ALA A 136 -48.69 2.04 -18.45
CA ALA A 136 -48.59 1.78 -17.00
C ALA A 136 -47.24 1.15 -16.59
N GLY A 137 -46.55 0.45 -17.50
CA GLY A 137 -45.19 -0.03 -17.29
C GLY A 137 -44.16 1.10 -17.14
N ASP A 138 -44.41 2.27 -17.73
CA ASP A 138 -43.46 3.37 -17.79
C ASP A 138 -43.29 4.05 -16.43
N LEU A 139 -44.32 3.97 -15.56
CA LEU A 139 -44.34 4.46 -14.17
C LEU A 139 -43.86 3.41 -13.15
N LYS A 140 -43.21 2.32 -13.58
CA LYS A 140 -42.53 1.39 -12.67
C LYS A 140 -41.26 2.03 -12.10
N PHE A 141 -40.98 1.78 -10.83
CA PHE A 141 -39.86 2.33 -10.06
C PHE A 141 -38.52 2.47 -10.82
N CYS A 142 -37.95 1.35 -11.32
CA CYS A 142 -36.72 1.33 -12.14
C CYS A 142 -37.00 1.24 -13.66
N SER A 143 -38.08 1.86 -14.15
CA SER A 143 -38.27 2.10 -15.58
C SER A 143 -37.39 3.27 -16.03
N PRO A 144 -36.65 3.18 -17.15
CA PRO A 144 -35.89 4.31 -17.69
C PRO A 144 -36.76 5.56 -17.93
N LYS A 145 -38.02 5.36 -18.32
CA LYS A 145 -39.01 6.44 -18.48
C LYS A 145 -39.47 7.07 -17.16
N ALA A 146 -39.39 6.38 -16.02
CA ALA A 146 -39.84 6.95 -14.74
C ALA A 146 -38.99 8.15 -14.32
N ARG A 147 -37.68 8.14 -14.63
CA ARG A 147 -36.81 9.31 -14.51
C ARG A 147 -37.27 10.46 -15.41
N ILE A 148 -37.51 10.20 -16.70
CA ILE A 148 -37.98 11.21 -17.67
C ILE A 148 -39.29 11.87 -17.22
N ILE A 149 -40.25 11.06 -16.77
CA ILE A 149 -41.55 11.54 -16.28
C ILE A 149 -41.34 12.40 -15.03
N PHE A 150 -40.49 11.97 -14.10
CA PHE A 150 -40.17 12.72 -12.89
C PHE A 150 -39.48 14.06 -13.20
N ASP A 151 -38.44 14.06 -14.04
CA ASP A 151 -37.71 15.26 -14.47
C ASP A 151 -38.65 16.29 -15.12
N ASN A 152 -39.55 15.84 -16.01
CA ASN A 152 -40.53 16.72 -16.64
C ASN A 152 -41.57 17.27 -15.65
N VAL A 153 -42.09 16.43 -14.76
CA VAL A 153 -43.06 16.84 -13.73
C VAL A 153 -42.43 17.84 -12.74
N MET A 154 -41.13 17.70 -12.41
CA MET A 154 -40.41 18.68 -11.60
C MET A 154 -40.14 19.98 -12.36
N ARG A 155 -39.73 19.92 -13.64
CA ARG A 155 -39.58 21.10 -14.52
C ARG A 155 -40.87 21.93 -14.60
N ILE A 156 -42.02 21.27 -14.79
CA ILE A 156 -43.33 21.93 -14.87
C ILE A 156 -43.70 22.57 -13.52
N LYS A 157 -43.49 21.86 -12.41
CA LYS A 157 -43.73 22.37 -11.05
C LYS A 157 -42.82 23.55 -10.71
N ASP A 158 -41.55 23.52 -11.08
CA ASP A 158 -40.62 24.61 -10.77
C ASP A 158 -40.85 25.85 -11.67
N ALA A 159 -41.42 25.69 -12.87
CA ALA A 159 -41.93 26.79 -13.70
C ALA A 159 -43.26 27.37 -13.18
N THR A 160 -44.29 26.53 -13.02
CA THR A 160 -45.67 26.94 -12.67
C THR A 160 -45.91 27.19 -11.18
N LYS A 161 -44.98 26.77 -10.32
CA LYS A 161 -45.09 26.69 -8.84
C LYS A 161 -46.20 25.76 -8.32
N ILE A 162 -46.99 25.13 -9.19
CA ILE A 162 -48.07 24.20 -8.82
C ILE A 162 -47.47 22.92 -8.20
N GLN A 163 -48.01 22.47 -7.07
CA GLN A 163 -47.53 21.26 -6.40
C GLN A 163 -47.78 19.99 -7.23
N VAL A 164 -46.79 19.09 -7.22
CA VAL A 164 -46.88 17.75 -7.82
C VAL A 164 -47.85 16.90 -7.01
N ASN A 165 -48.73 16.16 -7.69
CA ASN A 165 -49.66 15.24 -7.05
C ASN A 165 -48.89 14.19 -6.20
N ARG A 166 -49.25 14.09 -4.92
CA ARG A 166 -48.55 13.24 -3.95
C ARG A 166 -48.55 11.76 -4.38
N LEU A 167 -49.68 11.22 -4.85
CA LEU A 167 -49.80 9.83 -5.29
C LEU A 167 -48.91 9.53 -6.51
N LEU A 168 -48.85 10.46 -7.48
CA LEU A 168 -47.94 10.36 -8.63
C LEU A 168 -46.47 10.37 -8.17
N SER A 169 -46.09 11.29 -7.27
CA SER A 169 -44.71 11.36 -6.76
C SER A 169 -44.32 10.10 -5.98
N LEU A 170 -45.17 9.63 -5.06
CA LEU A 170 -44.97 8.38 -4.31
C LEU A 170 -44.75 7.19 -5.25
N ARG A 171 -45.55 7.08 -6.32
CA ARG A 171 -45.42 5.99 -7.29
C ARG A 171 -44.12 6.07 -8.12
N LEU A 172 -43.74 7.27 -8.57
CA LEU A 172 -42.46 7.49 -9.28
C LEU A 172 -41.24 7.26 -8.38
N LEU A 173 -41.39 7.32 -7.06
CA LEU A 173 -40.36 7.00 -6.07
C LEU A 173 -40.45 5.56 -5.55
N GLY A 174 -41.43 4.76 -5.99
CA GLY A 174 -41.61 3.36 -5.59
C GLY A 174 -42.09 3.13 -4.14
N THR A 175 -42.60 4.16 -3.46
CA THR A 175 -42.86 4.16 -2.01
C THR A 175 -44.32 4.49 -1.65
N SER A 176 -44.77 4.14 -0.44
CA SER A 176 -46.07 4.50 0.13
C SER A 176 -45.97 5.66 1.13
N LYS A 177 -47.09 6.14 1.68
CA LYS A 177 -47.08 7.22 2.70
C LYS A 177 -46.43 6.72 4.00
N GLU A 178 -46.68 5.46 4.35
CA GLU A 178 -46.23 4.78 5.56
C GLU A 178 -44.71 4.50 5.49
N GLN A 179 -44.24 4.10 4.30
CA GLN A 179 -42.81 3.86 4.03
C GLN A 179 -41.95 5.13 4.08
N LEU A 180 -42.53 6.34 3.98
CA LEU A 180 -41.84 7.61 4.24
C LEU A 180 -41.54 7.87 5.73
N GLU A 181 -41.96 6.98 6.63
CA GLU A 181 -41.61 7.01 8.05
C GLU A 181 -40.62 5.88 8.45
N ASP A 182 -40.25 4.98 7.53
CA ASP A 182 -39.27 3.91 7.78
C ASP A 182 -37.85 4.30 7.30
N PRO A 183 -36.87 4.52 8.21
CA PRO A 183 -35.50 4.88 7.84
C PRO A 183 -34.77 3.79 7.02
N TYR A 184 -35.08 2.51 7.25
CA TYR A 184 -34.46 1.41 6.53
C TYR A 184 -34.96 1.38 5.09
N PHE A 185 -36.29 1.48 4.89
CA PHE A 185 -36.89 1.58 3.57
C PHE A 185 -36.35 2.78 2.80
N ILE A 186 -36.35 3.99 3.39
CA ILE A 186 -35.87 5.21 2.73
C ILE A 186 -34.42 5.04 2.26
N THR A 187 -33.56 4.50 3.12
CA THR A 187 -32.13 4.31 2.80
C THR A 187 -31.92 3.30 1.67
N SER A 188 -32.60 2.14 1.74
CA SER A 188 -32.52 1.12 0.68
C SER A 188 -33.10 1.62 -0.65
N ASN A 189 -34.20 2.36 -0.60
CA ASN A 189 -34.91 2.87 -1.77
C ASN A 189 -34.17 4.05 -2.42
N ALA A 190 -33.49 4.89 -1.63
CA ALA A 190 -32.55 5.89 -2.14
C ALA A 190 -31.37 5.24 -2.88
N TYR A 191 -30.77 4.18 -2.30
CA TYR A 191 -29.69 3.43 -2.96
C TYR A 191 -30.15 2.76 -4.27
N ASP A 192 -31.32 2.14 -4.29
CA ASP A 192 -31.88 1.54 -5.52
C ASP A 192 -32.19 2.61 -6.59
N LEU A 193 -32.71 3.78 -6.22
CA LEU A 193 -32.89 4.91 -7.16
C LEU A 193 -31.56 5.37 -7.75
N LEU A 194 -30.58 5.66 -6.90
CA LEU A 194 -29.20 6.04 -7.28
C LEU A 194 -28.53 5.02 -8.22
N LYS A 195 -28.88 3.74 -8.10
CA LYS A 195 -28.41 2.64 -8.95
C LYS A 195 -29.18 2.53 -10.26
N CYS A 196 -30.50 2.70 -10.24
CA CYS A 196 -31.36 2.59 -11.42
C CYS A 196 -31.30 3.83 -12.32
N ASP A 197 -31.12 5.02 -11.76
CA ASP A 197 -31.12 6.29 -12.49
C ASP A 197 -29.75 6.75 -12.96
N GLN A 198 -28.68 6.38 -12.22
CA GLN A 198 -27.36 7.01 -12.31
C GLN A 198 -27.40 8.55 -12.15
N ASP A 199 -28.30 9.02 -11.28
CA ASP A 199 -28.61 10.44 -10.99
C ASP A 199 -29.25 10.50 -9.58
N ASP A 200 -29.08 11.60 -8.86
CA ASP A 200 -29.49 11.72 -7.46
C ASP A 200 -30.88 12.35 -7.25
N LYS A 201 -31.48 13.01 -8.25
CA LYS A 201 -32.69 13.83 -8.09
C LYS A 201 -33.86 13.08 -7.44
N ARG A 202 -34.13 11.84 -7.87
CA ARG A 202 -35.21 11.03 -7.29
C ARG A 202 -34.88 10.60 -5.85
N ALA A 203 -33.63 10.26 -5.55
CA ALA A 203 -33.19 9.88 -4.21
C ALA A 203 -33.20 11.07 -3.24
N THR A 204 -32.69 12.23 -3.67
CA THR A 204 -32.71 13.49 -2.91
C THR A 204 -34.14 13.96 -2.68
N TYR A 205 -35.03 13.84 -3.68
CA TYR A 205 -36.45 14.18 -3.51
C TYR A 205 -37.19 13.20 -2.58
N LEU A 206 -36.89 11.90 -2.62
CA LEU A 206 -37.38 10.93 -1.64
C LEU A 206 -37.02 11.38 -0.22
N CYS A 207 -35.74 11.62 0.05
CA CYS A 207 -35.26 12.05 1.36
C CYS A 207 -35.89 13.38 1.80
N ARG A 208 -36.17 14.30 0.87
CA ARG A 208 -36.84 15.59 1.12
C ARG A 208 -38.32 15.46 1.51
N ILE A 209 -39.05 14.45 1.01
CA ILE A 209 -40.48 14.24 1.36
C ILE A 209 -40.69 13.29 2.53
N SER A 210 -39.66 12.54 2.92
CA SER A 210 -39.63 11.68 4.10
C SER A 210 -39.69 12.46 5.42
N LYS A 211 -40.01 11.75 6.51
CA LYS A 211 -39.86 12.25 7.88
C LYS A 211 -38.38 12.58 8.14
N ARG A 212 -38.09 13.80 8.62
CA ARG A 212 -36.72 14.36 8.76
C ARG A 212 -35.72 13.42 9.44
N GLU A 213 -36.14 12.79 10.53
CA GLU A 213 -35.31 11.84 11.28
C GLU A 213 -34.95 10.58 10.48
N CYS A 214 -35.88 10.12 9.64
CA CYS A 214 -35.74 8.90 8.86
C CYS A 214 -34.92 9.11 7.56
N ALA A 215 -34.79 10.37 7.11
CA ALA A 215 -34.03 10.75 5.93
C ALA A 215 -32.51 10.90 6.16
N LYS A 216 -32.04 10.92 7.42
CA LYS A 216 -30.63 11.18 7.79
C LYS A 216 -29.64 10.25 7.09
N VAL A 217 -29.90 8.94 7.13
CA VAL A 217 -29.01 7.93 6.53
C VAL A 217 -29.14 7.91 4.99
N GLY A 218 -30.34 8.16 4.45
CA GLY A 218 -30.55 8.30 3.00
C GLY A 218 -29.73 9.45 2.39
N MET A 219 -29.68 10.61 3.04
CA MET A 219 -28.82 11.74 2.62
C MET A 219 -27.33 11.42 2.73
N ASN A 220 -26.90 10.62 3.73
CA ASN A 220 -25.52 10.13 3.81
C ASN A 220 -25.18 9.20 2.62
N VAL A 221 -26.08 8.31 2.21
CA VAL A 221 -25.87 7.44 1.03
C VAL A 221 -25.76 8.26 -0.26
N ILE A 222 -26.58 9.30 -0.45
CA ILE A 222 -26.49 10.20 -1.61
C ILE A 222 -25.16 10.96 -1.62
N MET A 223 -24.72 11.46 -0.47
CA MET A 223 -23.45 12.18 -0.32
C MET A 223 -22.25 11.27 -0.62
N ALA A 224 -22.25 10.03 -0.12
CA ALA A 224 -21.22 9.03 -0.44
C ALA A 224 -21.18 8.68 -1.94
N TRP A 225 -22.34 8.46 -2.57
CA TRP A 225 -22.46 8.10 -4.00
C TRP A 225 -21.82 9.12 -4.95
N HIS A 226 -21.80 10.41 -4.57
CA HIS A 226 -21.10 11.48 -5.28
C HIS A 226 -19.58 11.41 -5.08
N PHE A 227 -19.11 11.25 -3.82
CA PHE A 227 -17.69 11.12 -3.52
C PHE A 227 -17.06 9.85 -4.13
N ASP A 228 -17.79 8.72 -4.18
CA ASP A 228 -17.38 7.48 -4.85
C ASP A 228 -17.19 7.65 -6.37
N ARG A 229 -17.82 8.67 -6.96
CA ARG A 229 -17.63 9.09 -8.37
C ARG A 229 -16.57 10.16 -8.56
N LYS A 230 -15.92 10.60 -7.48
CA LYS A 230 -15.04 11.77 -7.40
C LYS A 230 -15.72 13.12 -7.65
N ASP A 231 -17.05 13.21 -7.60
CA ASP A 231 -17.75 14.50 -7.66
C ASP A 231 -17.83 15.16 -6.28
N GLN A 232 -16.74 15.84 -5.93
CA GLN A 232 -16.63 16.61 -4.69
C GLN A 232 -17.67 17.74 -4.61
N LYS A 233 -18.00 18.39 -5.73
CA LYS A 233 -18.89 19.55 -5.77
C LYS A 233 -20.33 19.12 -5.47
N ALA A 234 -20.79 18.02 -6.06
CA ALA A 234 -22.10 17.45 -5.77
C ALA A 234 -22.19 16.86 -4.35
N GLY A 235 -21.13 16.20 -3.85
CA GLY A 235 -21.05 15.72 -2.46
C GLY A 235 -21.24 16.84 -1.43
N ILE A 236 -20.47 17.94 -1.56
CA ILE A 236 -20.61 19.13 -0.70
C ILE A 236 -21.99 19.78 -0.88
N LYS A 237 -22.53 19.84 -2.11
CA LYS A 237 -23.88 20.38 -2.37
C LYS A 237 -24.96 19.58 -1.60
N SER A 238 -24.92 18.25 -1.61
CA SER A 238 -25.86 17.39 -0.88
C SER A 238 -25.83 17.63 0.64
N PHE A 239 -24.66 17.97 1.20
CA PHE A 239 -24.53 18.37 2.61
C PHE A 239 -25.22 19.72 2.93
N HIS A 240 -25.16 20.70 2.01
CA HIS A 240 -25.92 21.96 2.17
C HIS A 240 -27.42 21.75 1.95
N GLU A 241 -27.82 20.90 1.00
CA GLU A 241 -29.23 20.63 0.70
C GLU A 241 -29.96 19.93 1.86
N ARG A 242 -29.34 18.96 2.56
CA ARG A 242 -29.97 18.35 3.75
C ARG A 242 -30.26 19.37 4.86
N ARG A 243 -29.36 20.33 5.10
CA ARG A 243 -29.58 21.44 6.05
C ARG A 243 -30.78 22.28 5.60
N ARG A 244 -30.85 22.63 4.30
CA ARG A 244 -31.99 23.35 3.70
C ARG A 244 -33.33 22.61 3.80
N PHE A 245 -33.32 21.27 3.87
CA PHE A 245 -34.53 20.45 4.08
C PHE A 245 -34.88 20.26 5.57
N GLY A 246 -34.05 20.75 6.50
CA GLY A 246 -34.21 20.54 7.94
C GLY A 246 -33.84 19.13 8.41
N ILE A 247 -33.06 18.39 7.62
CA ILE A 247 -32.55 17.06 7.98
C ILE A 247 -31.25 17.27 8.76
N GLN A 248 -31.34 17.19 10.09
CA GLN A 248 -30.20 17.46 10.99
C GLN A 248 -28.96 16.63 10.63
N CYS A 249 -27.78 17.20 10.83
CA CYS A 249 -26.51 16.47 10.76
C CYS A 249 -26.27 15.69 12.07
N ASP A 250 -25.59 14.56 11.96
CA ASP A 250 -24.99 13.81 13.06
C ASP A 250 -23.46 13.78 12.91
N GLU A 251 -22.75 13.35 13.96
CA GLU A 251 -21.29 13.19 13.97
C GLU A 251 -20.76 12.42 12.73
N TYR A 252 -21.45 11.32 12.40
CA TYR A 252 -21.14 10.47 11.24
C TYR A 252 -21.33 11.21 9.90
N THR A 253 -22.29 12.13 9.79
CA THR A 253 -22.45 13.01 8.63
C THR A 253 -21.21 13.87 8.41
N TYR A 254 -20.67 14.49 9.47
CA TYR A 254 -19.48 15.33 9.36
C TYR A 254 -18.22 14.50 9.05
N SER A 255 -18.02 13.36 9.72
CA SER A 255 -16.94 12.42 9.38
C SER A 255 -17.03 11.97 7.91
N MET A 256 -18.21 11.60 7.42
CA MET A 256 -18.41 11.20 6.02
C MET A 256 -18.17 12.34 5.03
N LEU A 257 -18.60 13.56 5.35
CA LEU A 257 -18.33 14.75 4.55
C LEU A 257 -16.82 14.95 4.41
N PHE A 258 -16.11 15.07 5.54
CA PHE A 258 -14.69 15.41 5.51
C PHE A 258 -13.83 14.28 4.92
N ASN A 259 -14.13 13.02 5.24
CA ASN A 259 -13.48 11.87 4.61
C ASN A 259 -13.76 11.80 3.10
N GLY A 260 -14.97 12.17 2.65
CA GLY A 260 -15.32 12.26 1.22
C GLY A 260 -14.55 13.36 0.49
N VAL A 261 -14.46 14.55 1.08
CA VAL A 261 -13.65 15.67 0.56
C VAL A 261 -12.17 15.30 0.53
N SER A 262 -11.62 14.71 1.60
CA SER A 262 -10.22 14.25 1.61
C SER A 262 -9.95 13.19 0.54
N LYS A 263 -10.78 12.13 0.43
CA LYS A 263 -10.61 11.08 -0.60
C LYS A 263 -10.67 11.62 -2.03
N THR A 264 -11.42 12.68 -2.27
CA THR A 264 -11.54 13.32 -3.59
C THR A 264 -10.49 14.39 -3.87
N THR A 265 -9.70 14.79 -2.87
CA THR A 265 -8.62 15.77 -3.00
C THR A 265 -7.26 15.07 -3.07
N SER A 266 -6.49 15.33 -4.11
CA SER A 266 -5.09 14.89 -4.24
C SER A 266 -4.17 15.67 -3.28
N TRP A 267 -3.05 15.07 -2.90
CA TRP A 267 -2.01 15.73 -2.10
C TRP A 267 -1.47 16.96 -2.83
N GLY A 268 -1.27 18.08 -2.12
CA GLY A 268 -0.83 19.36 -2.70
C GLY A 268 -1.91 20.17 -3.43
N HIS A 269 -3.10 19.60 -3.67
CA HIS A 269 -4.16 20.23 -4.45
C HIS A 269 -5.37 20.71 -3.62
N ALA A 270 -5.29 20.71 -2.28
CA ALA A 270 -6.28 21.39 -1.46
C ALA A 270 -6.01 22.90 -1.48
N SER A 271 -6.89 23.70 -2.09
CA SER A 271 -6.80 25.17 -2.07
C SER A 271 -7.17 25.74 -0.70
N GLN A 272 -6.66 26.93 -0.37
CA GLN A 272 -7.02 27.62 0.87
C GLN A 272 -8.53 27.82 1.00
N ASP A 273 -9.25 28.25 -0.05
CA ASP A 273 -10.72 28.37 -0.08
C ASP A 273 -11.45 27.08 0.37
N LEU A 274 -10.89 25.91 0.02
CA LEU A 274 -11.45 24.62 0.41
C LEU A 274 -11.15 24.33 1.88
N CYS A 275 -9.93 24.60 2.34
CA CYS A 275 -9.54 24.47 3.75
C CYS A 275 -10.36 25.39 4.66
N ASP A 276 -10.47 26.68 4.33
CA ASP A 276 -11.26 27.67 5.07
C ASP A 276 -12.73 27.24 5.15
N LYS A 277 -13.32 26.79 4.03
CA LYS A 277 -14.68 26.28 4.02
C LYS A 277 -14.88 25.00 4.85
N MET A 278 -13.88 24.12 4.92
CA MET A 278 -13.96 22.93 5.77
C MET A 278 -13.80 23.29 7.25
N LEU A 279 -12.93 24.26 7.58
CA LEU A 279 -12.79 24.85 8.92
C LEU A 279 -14.09 25.54 9.37
N GLU A 280 -14.72 26.32 8.50
CA GLU A 280 -16.02 26.97 8.74
C GLU A 280 -17.10 25.92 9.05
N ILE A 281 -17.22 24.87 8.23
CA ILE A 281 -18.17 23.77 8.46
C ILE A 281 -17.84 22.99 9.75
N PHE A 282 -16.56 22.83 10.10
CA PHE A 282 -16.12 22.16 11.32
C PHE A 282 -16.49 22.97 12.57
N ARG A 283 -16.14 24.27 12.62
CA ARG A 283 -16.40 25.17 13.74
C ARG A 283 -17.92 25.32 13.96
N ASN A 284 -18.68 25.63 12.91
CA ASN A 284 -20.15 25.65 12.95
C ASN A 284 -20.75 24.31 13.46
N GLY A 285 -20.14 23.17 13.08
CA GLY A 285 -20.54 21.84 13.55
C GLY A 285 -20.24 21.59 15.04
N ARG A 286 -19.10 22.10 15.54
CA ARG A 286 -18.69 22.02 16.95
C ARG A 286 -19.69 22.77 17.85
N ASP A 287 -20.09 23.97 17.42
CA ASP A 287 -21.02 24.85 18.16
C ASP A 287 -22.46 24.33 18.15
N GLU A 288 -22.91 23.80 17.01
CA GLU A 288 -24.19 23.08 16.90
C GLU A 288 -24.31 21.93 17.93
N PHE A 289 -23.19 21.32 18.33
CA PHE A 289 -23.17 20.11 19.17
C PHE A 289 -22.92 20.42 20.65
N SER A 290 -22.06 21.40 20.97
CA SER A 290 -21.78 21.80 22.36
C SER A 290 -23.06 22.13 23.13
N ASN A 291 -23.99 22.85 22.47
CA ASN A 291 -25.31 23.24 22.95
C ASN A 291 -26.29 22.06 23.21
N LYS A 292 -25.97 20.84 22.79
CA LYS A 292 -26.86 19.67 22.85
C LYS A 292 -26.37 18.56 23.80
N SER A 293 -25.40 18.86 24.66
CA SER A 293 -24.64 17.93 25.52
C SER A 293 -23.89 16.78 24.81
N SER A 294 -24.03 16.65 23.48
CA SER A 294 -23.20 15.81 22.61
C SER A 294 -21.85 16.45 22.32
N GLN A 295 -20.75 15.72 22.55
CA GLN A 295 -19.41 16.18 22.17
C GLN A 295 -19.15 15.93 20.67
N PHE A 296 -18.41 16.85 20.04
CA PHE A 296 -17.79 16.63 18.72
C PHE A 296 -16.51 15.81 18.94
N THR A 297 -16.30 14.74 18.17
CA THR A 297 -15.29 13.71 18.49
C THR A 297 -13.98 13.87 17.73
N THR A 298 -12.92 13.26 18.27
CA THR A 298 -11.59 13.19 17.62
C THR A 298 -11.67 12.55 16.23
N THR A 299 -12.59 11.61 15.99
CA THR A 299 -12.83 11.04 14.65
C THR A 299 -13.24 12.09 13.62
N VAL A 300 -14.08 13.06 13.97
CA VAL A 300 -14.46 14.15 13.04
C VAL A 300 -13.34 15.17 12.89
N PHE A 301 -12.57 15.43 13.97
CA PHE A 301 -11.36 16.24 13.91
C PHE A 301 -10.32 15.63 12.95
N ASN A 302 -10.00 14.35 13.11
CA ASN A 302 -9.10 13.59 12.25
C ASN A 302 -9.56 13.58 10.79
N ALA A 303 -10.86 13.42 10.53
CA ALA A 303 -11.41 13.50 9.18
C ALA A 303 -11.23 14.89 8.54
N CYS A 304 -11.37 15.98 9.31
CA CYS A 304 -11.13 17.34 8.84
C CYS A 304 -9.63 17.62 8.64
N LEU A 305 -8.78 17.25 9.61
CA LEU A 305 -7.31 17.35 9.53
C LEU A 305 -6.76 16.62 8.30
N SER A 306 -7.35 15.47 7.94
CA SER A 306 -7.03 14.69 6.72
C SER A 306 -7.29 15.44 5.40
N ILE A 307 -7.96 16.59 5.42
CA ILE A 307 -8.04 17.54 4.30
C ILE A 307 -6.94 18.59 4.41
N LEU A 308 -6.79 19.18 5.61
CA LEU A 308 -5.87 20.30 5.83
C LEU A 308 -4.40 19.91 5.58
N VAL A 309 -3.97 18.70 5.94
CA VAL A 309 -2.62 18.20 5.63
C VAL A 309 -2.34 18.03 4.12
N LYS A 310 -3.36 18.16 3.25
CA LYS A 310 -3.21 18.15 1.79
C LYS A 310 -3.00 19.54 1.18
N ASN A 311 -3.14 20.60 1.98
CA ASN A 311 -2.77 21.96 1.59
C ASN A 311 -1.29 22.14 1.91
N PHE A 312 -0.45 22.27 0.88
CA PHE A 312 1.00 22.43 1.04
C PHE A 312 1.45 23.90 1.05
N GLN A 313 0.51 24.84 1.07
CA GLN A 313 0.79 26.27 1.27
C GLN A 313 1.35 26.47 2.69
N ASP A 314 2.31 27.39 2.81
CA ASP A 314 2.97 27.78 4.07
C ASP A 314 3.34 26.60 4.99
N ARG A 315 3.84 25.51 4.38
CA ARG A 315 4.29 24.28 5.06
C ARG A 315 3.19 23.62 5.89
N GLN A 316 1.96 23.61 5.35
CA GLN A 316 0.76 23.07 5.98
C GLN A 316 0.29 23.89 7.20
N ALA A 317 0.57 25.21 7.24
CA ALA A 317 0.19 26.10 8.35
C ALA A 317 -1.28 25.95 8.79
N SER A 318 -2.21 25.85 7.83
CA SER A 318 -3.64 25.62 8.08
C SER A 318 -3.93 24.32 8.87
N ALA A 319 -3.11 23.28 8.71
CA ALA A 319 -3.23 22.03 9.47
C ALA A 319 -2.61 22.14 10.87
N TRP A 320 -1.51 22.88 11.01
CA TRP A 320 -0.85 23.12 12.29
C TRP A 320 -1.68 24.01 13.22
N ALA A 321 -2.20 25.14 12.73
CA ALA A 321 -3.08 26.01 13.49
C ALA A 321 -4.34 25.26 13.98
N PHE A 322 -4.90 24.40 13.13
CA PHE A 322 -6.04 23.53 13.50
C PHE A 322 -5.66 22.45 14.52
N PHE A 323 -4.42 21.97 14.52
CA PHE A 323 -3.93 21.08 15.57
C PHE A 323 -3.76 21.81 16.91
N ASP A 324 -3.32 23.07 16.91
CA ASP A 324 -3.18 23.84 18.15
C ASP A 324 -4.54 24.27 18.75
N GLU A 325 -5.62 24.34 17.96
CA GLU A 325 -7.03 24.42 18.45
C GLU A 325 -7.45 23.23 19.34
N LEU A 326 -6.66 22.15 19.42
CA LEU A 326 -6.89 21.02 20.34
C LEU A 326 -6.56 21.34 21.80
N THR A 327 -5.86 22.44 22.10
CA THR A 327 -5.57 22.84 23.49
C THR A 327 -6.86 23.14 24.28
N GLY A 328 -7.87 23.67 23.58
CA GLY A 328 -9.02 24.36 24.17
C GLY A 328 -8.65 25.79 24.58
N ASN A 329 -9.64 26.70 24.58
CA ASN A 329 -9.50 28.01 25.21
C ASN A 329 -10.54 28.11 26.33
N GLU A 330 -10.11 28.48 27.53
CA GLU A 330 -10.98 28.66 28.69
C GLU A 330 -11.89 29.89 28.54
N GLU A 331 -11.49 30.88 27.73
CA GLU A 331 -12.26 32.10 27.45
C GLU A 331 -13.48 31.89 26.54
N THR A 332 -13.49 30.83 25.71
CA THR A 332 -14.54 30.61 24.68
C THR A 332 -15.52 29.49 25.01
N GLU A 333 -15.40 28.86 26.19
CA GLU A 333 -16.12 27.64 26.60
C GLU A 333 -15.94 26.42 25.64
N ILE A 334 -15.08 26.52 24.62
CA ILE A 334 -14.90 25.48 23.61
C ILE A 334 -14.19 24.27 24.22
N LYS A 335 -14.97 23.21 24.46
CA LYS A 335 -14.49 21.96 25.02
C LYS A 335 -13.32 21.40 24.22
N ARG A 336 -12.25 21.09 24.96
CA ARG A 336 -11.02 20.44 24.48
C ARG A 336 -11.35 19.13 23.77
N ILE A 337 -10.73 18.90 22.61
CA ILE A 337 -10.69 17.60 21.93
C ILE A 337 -9.31 17.01 22.23
N ASN A 338 -9.24 15.75 22.66
CA ASN A 338 -7.96 15.09 22.91
C ASN A 338 -7.53 14.32 21.65
N PRO A 339 -6.29 14.51 21.16
CA PRO A 339 -5.77 13.77 20.02
C PRO A 339 -5.59 12.28 20.34
N ASP A 340 -5.61 11.46 19.32
CA ASP A 340 -5.39 10.01 19.38
C ASP A 340 -4.26 9.56 18.42
N ALA A 341 -4.02 8.25 18.35
CA ALA A 341 -3.00 7.66 17.48
C ALA A 341 -3.22 8.00 15.99
N GLN A 342 -4.48 8.10 15.56
CA GLN A 342 -4.85 8.46 14.19
C GLN A 342 -4.53 9.94 13.95
N THR A 343 -4.77 10.84 14.91
CA THR A 343 -4.38 12.27 14.80
C THR A 343 -2.90 12.44 14.49
N PHE A 344 -2.02 11.77 15.25
CA PHE A 344 -0.57 11.88 15.05
C PHE A 344 -0.08 11.13 13.79
N THR A 345 -0.72 10.02 13.42
CA THR A 345 -0.46 9.33 12.14
C THR A 345 -0.77 10.24 10.95
N ILE A 346 -1.87 10.98 10.99
CA ILE A 346 -2.25 11.93 9.93
C ILE A 346 -1.22 13.06 9.80
N LEU A 347 -0.70 13.59 10.91
CA LEU A 347 0.36 14.61 10.88
C LEU A 347 1.67 14.07 10.29
N LEU A 348 2.15 12.91 10.76
CA LEU A 348 3.37 12.29 10.26
C LEU A 348 3.27 11.98 8.75
N GLN A 349 2.14 11.42 8.30
CA GLN A 349 1.88 11.17 6.88
C GLN A 349 1.78 12.49 6.09
N GLY A 350 1.20 13.52 6.68
CA GLY A 350 1.12 14.87 6.11
C GLY A 350 2.50 15.46 5.82
N ILE A 351 3.39 15.50 6.81
CA ILE A 351 4.74 16.06 6.66
C ILE A 351 5.55 15.24 5.65
N LYS A 352 5.46 13.91 5.71
CA LYS A 352 6.11 13.03 4.72
C LYS A 352 5.69 13.39 3.30
N ARG A 353 4.38 13.49 3.04
CA ARG A 353 3.83 13.82 1.71
C ARG A 353 4.18 15.25 1.24
N TYR A 354 4.26 16.21 2.15
CA TYR A 354 4.76 17.56 1.85
C TYR A 354 6.25 17.55 1.48
N THR A 355 7.06 16.79 2.24
CA THR A 355 8.52 16.68 2.03
C THR A 355 8.84 15.99 0.71
N GLU A 356 8.11 14.91 0.36
CA GLU A 356 8.23 14.22 -0.93
C GLU A 356 7.99 15.17 -2.12
N HIS A 357 6.98 16.04 -2.03
CA HIS A 357 6.62 17.01 -3.05
C HIS A 357 7.62 18.16 -3.19
N GLU A 358 8.11 18.74 -2.09
CA GLU A 358 9.17 19.77 -2.16
C GLU A 358 10.51 19.17 -2.63
N ARG A 359 10.78 17.90 -2.31
CA ARG A 359 11.92 17.13 -2.84
C ARG A 359 11.81 16.95 -4.35
N GLU A 360 10.65 16.52 -4.86
CA GLU A 360 10.42 16.33 -6.30
C GLU A 360 10.67 17.62 -7.07
N LYS A 361 10.10 18.76 -6.63
CA LYS A 361 10.46 20.09 -7.17
C LYS A 361 11.96 20.37 -7.13
N THR A 362 12.63 20.05 -6.03
CA THR A 362 14.08 20.30 -5.86
C THR A 362 14.93 19.43 -6.80
N LEU A 363 14.45 18.23 -7.17
CA LEU A 363 15.10 17.38 -8.17
C LEU A 363 14.84 17.87 -9.60
N GLU A 364 13.61 18.32 -9.90
CA GLU A 364 13.18 18.82 -11.21
C GLU A 364 13.67 20.24 -11.54
N ASP A 365 13.92 21.08 -10.54
CA ASP A 365 14.38 22.46 -10.70
C ASP A 365 15.76 22.50 -11.39
N THR A 366 15.76 22.86 -12.67
CA THR A 366 16.95 22.92 -13.53
C THR A 366 17.86 24.11 -13.23
N SER A 367 17.41 25.10 -12.47
CA SER A 367 18.24 26.25 -12.10
C SER A 367 19.32 25.91 -11.06
N LEU A 368 19.12 24.83 -10.30
CA LEU A 368 19.99 24.51 -9.16
C LEU A 368 21.27 23.82 -9.58
N SER A 369 22.40 24.29 -9.03
CA SER A 369 23.66 23.54 -9.09
C SER A 369 23.53 22.18 -8.40
N SER A 370 24.40 21.22 -8.76
CA SER A 370 24.38 19.89 -8.12
C SER A 370 24.62 19.98 -6.60
N HIS A 371 25.50 20.88 -6.17
CA HIS A 371 25.83 21.10 -4.76
C HIS A 371 24.69 21.78 -3.99
N GLU A 372 24.06 22.82 -4.55
CA GLU A 372 22.93 23.49 -3.90
C GLU A 372 21.71 22.54 -3.77
N ARG A 373 21.45 21.74 -4.80
CA ARG A 373 20.42 20.70 -4.78
C ARG A 373 20.66 19.70 -3.64
N ILE A 374 21.92 19.32 -3.36
CA ILE A 374 22.27 18.48 -2.20
C ILE A 374 21.90 19.18 -0.89
N LEU A 375 22.25 20.46 -0.73
CA LEU A 375 21.97 21.23 0.50
C LEU A 375 20.46 21.41 0.75
N ARG A 376 19.67 21.72 -0.29
CA ARG A 376 18.20 21.81 -0.18
C ARG A 376 17.56 20.45 0.17
N LEU A 377 18.07 19.33 -0.38
CA LEU A 377 17.59 17.99 -0.03
C LEU A 377 17.93 17.60 1.42
N LEU A 378 19.14 17.94 1.90
CA LEU A 378 19.53 17.73 3.30
C LEU A 378 18.65 18.54 4.25
N GLU A 379 18.37 19.80 3.92
CA GLU A 379 17.44 20.64 4.69
C GLU A 379 16.03 20.05 4.75
N LEU A 380 15.48 19.58 3.62
CA LEU A 380 14.15 18.97 3.58
C LEU A 380 14.07 17.71 4.46
N GLU A 381 15.08 16.84 4.41
CA GLU A 381 15.14 15.67 5.29
C GLU A 381 15.32 16.04 6.76
N ALA A 382 16.26 16.95 7.07
CA ALA A 382 16.51 17.40 8.44
C ALA A 382 15.28 18.08 9.07
N GLY A 383 14.54 18.88 8.31
CA GLY A 383 13.29 19.51 8.74
C GLY A 383 12.17 18.49 8.97
N HIS A 384 12.05 17.50 8.08
CA HIS A 384 11.09 16.40 8.21
C HIS A 384 11.37 15.55 9.46
N VAL A 385 12.62 15.08 9.65
CA VAL A 385 13.01 14.26 10.80
C VAL A 385 12.78 15.00 12.11
N LYS A 386 13.27 16.25 12.22
CA LYS A 386 13.09 17.08 13.42
C LYS A 386 11.62 17.30 13.78
N THR A 387 10.75 17.46 12.78
CA THR A 387 9.29 17.60 13.00
C THR A 387 8.65 16.27 13.41
N ALA A 388 9.11 15.14 12.85
CA ALA A 388 8.66 13.81 13.22
C ALA A 388 9.07 13.42 14.65
N GLU A 389 10.29 13.79 15.09
CA GLU A 389 10.75 13.62 16.48
C GLU A 389 9.90 14.46 17.46
N ILE A 390 9.62 15.74 17.15
CA ILE A 390 8.72 16.58 17.96
C ILE A 390 7.31 15.98 18.08
N ILE A 391 6.78 15.36 17.02
CA ILE A 391 5.51 14.60 17.10
C ILE A 391 5.66 13.38 18.00
N MET A 392 6.70 12.57 17.80
CA MET A 392 6.88 11.32 18.55
C MET A 392 7.10 11.60 20.05
N ASP A 393 7.75 12.70 20.42
CA ASP A 393 7.90 13.12 21.82
C ASP A 393 6.58 13.57 22.43
N LYS A 394 5.75 14.33 21.70
CA LYS A 394 4.36 14.64 22.12
C LYS A 394 3.54 13.35 22.31
N VAL A 395 3.68 12.38 21.41
CA VAL A 395 3.04 11.06 21.51
C VAL A 395 3.50 10.29 22.74
N ARG A 396 4.81 10.16 22.96
CA ARG A 396 5.40 9.44 24.11
C ARG A 396 5.01 10.09 25.44
N ALA A 397 5.01 11.42 25.52
CA ALA A 397 4.54 12.16 26.69
C ALA A 397 3.05 11.95 27.00
N LEU A 398 2.19 11.85 25.98
CA LEU A 398 0.76 11.53 26.16
C LEU A 398 0.51 10.04 26.44
N ALA A 399 1.38 9.14 26.00
CA ALA A 399 1.30 7.71 26.29
C ALA A 399 1.77 7.38 27.72
N MET A 400 2.75 8.12 28.23
CA MET A 400 3.40 7.90 29.53
C MET A 400 2.37 7.83 30.68
N PRO A 401 2.27 6.71 31.43
CA PRO A 401 1.39 6.64 32.59
C PRO A 401 1.89 7.56 33.72
N PRO A 402 0.99 8.03 34.61
CA PRO A 402 1.40 8.80 35.79
C PRO A 402 2.31 7.96 36.70
N LEU A 403 3.27 8.60 37.36
CA LEU A 403 4.15 7.91 38.31
C LEU A 403 3.35 7.29 39.46
N LYS A 404 3.70 6.05 39.84
CA LYS A 404 3.10 5.31 40.95
C LYS A 404 3.59 5.87 42.28
N THR A 405 2.70 6.53 43.02
CA THR A 405 2.97 7.07 44.36
C THR A 405 2.50 6.10 45.45
N SER A 406 2.80 6.39 46.72
CA SER A 406 2.28 5.67 47.88
C SER A 406 0.80 5.99 48.20
N ASP A 407 0.25 7.07 47.66
CA ASP A 407 -1.14 7.50 47.89
C ASP A 407 -2.08 6.90 46.82
N GLU A 408 -2.90 5.92 47.21
CA GLU A 408 -3.90 5.31 46.32
C GLU A 408 -4.96 6.29 45.80
N VAL A 409 -5.33 7.31 46.57
CA VAL A 409 -6.34 8.31 46.18
C VAL A 409 -5.77 9.25 45.12
N LEU A 410 -4.54 9.73 45.32
CA LEU A 410 -3.81 10.51 44.32
C LEU A 410 -3.52 9.67 43.06
N ASN A 411 -3.10 8.42 43.21
CA ASN A 411 -2.94 7.48 42.10
C ASN A 411 -4.24 7.34 41.30
N LEU A 412 -5.38 7.07 41.94
CA LEU A 412 -6.69 6.96 41.29
C LEU A 412 -7.12 8.26 40.59
N LYS A 413 -6.84 9.43 41.19
CA LYS A 413 -7.11 10.75 40.58
C LYS A 413 -6.26 10.98 39.32
N ASN A 414 -4.97 10.68 39.40
CA ASN A 414 -4.02 10.84 38.29
C ASN A 414 -4.30 9.84 37.16
N ILE A 415 -4.59 8.57 37.49
CA ILE A 415 -5.03 7.54 36.55
C ILE A 415 -6.30 7.98 35.81
N LYS A 416 -7.30 8.51 36.52
CA LYS A 416 -8.53 9.02 35.89
C LYS A 416 -8.25 10.20 34.95
N LYS A 417 -7.38 11.15 35.34
CA LYS A 417 -6.98 12.27 34.47
C LYS A 417 -6.28 11.75 33.19
N TRP A 418 -5.24 10.93 33.35
CA TRP A 418 -4.48 10.34 32.25
C TRP A 418 -5.36 9.53 31.29
N LYS A 419 -6.26 8.68 31.81
CA LYS A 419 -7.17 7.86 30.98
C LYS A 419 -8.04 8.67 30.00
N HIS A 420 -8.35 9.93 30.28
CA HIS A 420 -9.14 10.77 29.38
C HIS A 420 -8.31 11.43 28.27
N SER A 421 -6.99 11.58 28.45
CA SER A 421 -6.09 12.30 27.53
C SER A 421 -4.94 11.47 26.96
N ARG A 422 -4.84 10.18 27.34
CA ARG A 422 -3.76 9.30 26.90
C ARG A 422 -3.84 8.96 25.42
N VAL A 423 -2.68 8.75 24.82
CA VAL A 423 -2.53 8.19 23.47
C VAL A 423 -2.03 6.75 23.59
N HIS A 424 -2.55 5.85 22.76
CA HIS A 424 -1.95 4.52 22.56
C HIS A 424 -0.92 4.60 21.44
N ILE A 425 0.24 3.98 21.62
CA ILE A 425 1.27 3.87 20.57
C ILE A 425 1.05 2.55 19.85
N ASP A 426 0.69 2.62 18.57
CA ASP A 426 0.29 1.49 17.74
C ASP A 426 1.23 1.29 16.53
N PHE A 427 0.92 0.30 15.70
CA PHE A 427 1.67 0.05 14.47
C PHE A 427 1.65 1.25 13.49
N PRO A 428 0.49 1.84 13.12
CA PRO A 428 0.44 3.07 12.31
C PRO A 428 1.36 4.19 12.76
N VAL A 429 1.34 4.59 14.03
CA VAL A 429 2.18 5.69 14.54
C VAL A 429 3.66 5.32 14.42
N ILE A 430 4.06 4.15 14.92
CA ILE A 430 5.46 3.69 14.92
C ILE A 430 6.00 3.55 13.49
N THR A 431 5.25 2.90 12.61
CA THR A 431 5.66 2.72 11.21
C THR A 431 5.74 4.04 10.46
N THR A 432 4.83 4.99 10.69
CA THR A 432 4.88 6.29 9.99
C THR A 432 6.06 7.13 10.49
N TYR A 433 6.35 7.09 11.80
CA TYR A 433 7.53 7.74 12.38
C TYR A 433 8.85 7.15 11.86
N ILE A 434 9.01 5.82 11.86
CA ILE A 434 10.22 5.17 11.33
C ILE A 434 10.36 5.44 9.82
N ALA A 435 9.26 5.54 9.07
CA ALA A 435 9.28 5.90 7.65
C ALA A 435 9.77 7.32 7.35
N SER A 436 9.85 8.21 8.35
CA SER A 436 10.48 9.53 8.24
C SER A 436 12.02 9.47 8.31
N LEU A 437 12.59 8.38 8.86
CA LEU A 437 14.03 8.19 9.06
C LEU A 437 14.70 7.34 7.97
N CYS A 438 13.97 6.40 7.36
CA CYS A 438 14.51 5.46 6.37
C CYS A 438 13.81 5.60 5.00
N SER A 439 13.75 6.81 4.45
CA SER A 439 13.20 7.03 3.11
C SER A 439 14.05 6.33 2.05
N ARG A 440 13.42 5.78 1.02
CA ARG A 440 14.09 5.10 -0.10
C ARG A 440 14.70 6.08 -1.11
N ASP A 441 14.15 7.29 -1.17
CA ASP A 441 14.40 8.24 -2.26
C ASP A 441 14.55 9.69 -1.74
N SER A 442 15.16 9.92 -0.56
CA SER A 442 15.37 11.28 -0.04
C SER A 442 16.34 12.12 -0.87
N GLY A 443 17.29 11.47 -1.54
CA GLY A 443 18.40 12.10 -2.24
C GLY A 443 19.60 12.46 -1.36
N THR A 444 19.64 12.06 -0.09
CA THR A 444 20.65 12.50 0.89
C THR A 444 21.79 11.51 1.16
N GLY A 445 21.60 10.22 0.90
CA GLY A 445 22.63 9.18 0.98
C GLY A 445 23.60 9.16 -0.21
N LEU A 446 23.76 8.01 -0.86
CA LEU A 446 24.77 7.78 -1.91
C LEU A 446 24.54 8.52 -3.25
N GLY A 447 23.44 9.26 -3.40
CA GLY A 447 23.13 9.99 -4.63
C GLY A 447 21.79 10.71 -4.58
N LEU A 448 21.50 11.54 -5.59
CA LEU A 448 20.30 12.39 -5.66
C LEU A 448 18.97 11.61 -5.74
N HIS A 449 19.02 10.35 -6.18
CA HIS A 449 17.86 9.44 -6.25
C HIS A 449 18.12 8.16 -5.43
N LYS A 450 18.73 8.32 -4.25
CA LYS A 450 18.97 7.23 -3.29
C LYS A 450 18.61 7.68 -1.88
N GLY A 451 18.35 6.72 -1.01
CA GLY A 451 17.63 6.95 0.26
C GLY A 451 18.34 7.76 1.32
N SER A 452 17.70 7.80 2.49
CA SER A 452 18.06 8.65 3.64
C SER A 452 19.51 8.52 4.04
N HIS A 453 20.04 9.58 4.66
CA HIS A 453 21.39 9.58 5.19
C HIS A 453 21.59 8.39 6.14
N TYR A 454 22.78 7.76 6.11
CA TYR A 454 23.00 6.49 6.82
C TYR A 454 22.67 6.58 8.32
N ALA A 455 23.01 7.69 8.97
CA ALA A 455 22.71 7.94 10.39
C ALA A 455 21.21 7.89 10.74
N TYR A 456 20.31 8.37 9.86
CA TYR A 456 18.86 8.26 10.08
C TYR A 456 18.39 6.81 9.97
N ASN A 457 18.98 6.02 9.07
CA ASN A 457 18.69 4.58 8.94
C ASN A 457 19.26 3.77 10.10
N GLU A 458 20.44 4.12 10.64
CA GLU A 458 20.98 3.51 11.86
C GLU A 458 20.07 3.80 13.07
N ARG A 459 19.59 5.05 13.21
CA ARG A 459 18.56 5.43 14.19
C ARG A 459 17.26 4.62 14.01
N ALA A 460 16.81 4.43 12.77
CA ALA A 460 15.64 3.61 12.47
C ALA A 460 15.81 2.16 12.94
N LEU A 461 16.98 1.54 12.70
CA LEU A 461 17.30 0.20 13.19
C LEU A 461 17.36 0.12 14.73
N ASP A 462 17.96 1.11 15.41
CA ASP A 462 17.99 1.14 16.88
C ASP A 462 16.58 1.33 17.49
N ILE A 463 15.71 2.12 16.86
CA ILE A 463 14.29 2.22 17.24
C ILE A 463 13.57 0.88 17.01
N LEU A 464 13.81 0.20 15.88
CA LEU A 464 13.22 -1.10 15.56
C LEU A 464 13.61 -2.18 16.58
N ARG A 465 14.89 -2.21 17.02
CA ARG A 465 15.35 -3.04 18.16
C ARG A 465 14.55 -2.73 19.43
N ALA A 466 14.41 -1.44 19.76
CA ALA A 466 13.77 -0.99 21.01
C ALA A 466 12.26 -1.31 21.11
N VAL A 467 11.52 -1.31 19.99
CA VAL A 467 10.04 -1.52 19.99
C VAL A 467 9.59 -2.92 19.58
N SER A 468 10.49 -3.76 19.05
CA SER A 468 10.13 -5.05 18.45
C SER A 468 11.11 -6.17 18.78
N PRO A 469 10.81 -7.03 19.78
CA PRO A 469 11.55 -8.26 20.05
C PRO A 469 11.61 -9.27 18.88
N GLU A 470 10.85 -9.07 17.80
CA GLU A 470 11.03 -9.83 16.55
C GLU A 470 12.05 -9.18 15.60
N ALA A 471 12.09 -7.84 15.50
CA ALA A 471 13.14 -7.14 14.75
C ALA A 471 14.51 -7.28 15.44
N ASP A 472 14.54 -7.21 16.79
CA ASP A 472 15.75 -7.43 17.59
C ASP A 472 16.38 -8.82 17.34
N LYS A 473 15.57 -9.89 17.28
CA LYS A 473 16.04 -11.25 16.93
C LYS A 473 16.59 -11.32 15.51
N LEU A 474 15.90 -10.70 14.55
CA LEU A 474 16.32 -10.65 13.14
C LEU A 474 17.68 -9.93 13.01
N LEU A 475 17.86 -8.81 13.70
CA LEU A 475 19.10 -8.03 13.66
C LEU A 475 20.24 -8.76 14.38
N LYS A 476 20.00 -9.33 15.57
CA LYS A 476 20.99 -10.15 16.30
C LYS A 476 21.41 -11.42 15.53
N TYR A 477 20.51 -11.99 14.74
CA TYR A 477 20.84 -13.11 13.85
C TYR A 477 21.86 -12.68 12.79
N ILE A 478 21.62 -11.57 12.10
CA ILE A 478 22.53 -10.97 11.11
C ILE A 478 23.87 -10.57 11.76
N GLU A 479 23.83 -9.97 12.94
CA GLU A 479 25.00 -9.52 13.71
C GLU A 479 25.93 -10.65 14.12
N SER A 480 25.43 -11.89 14.22
CA SER A 480 26.26 -13.05 14.55
C SER A 480 27.27 -13.46 13.47
N ASP A 481 27.16 -12.91 12.24
CA ASP A 481 28.15 -13.03 11.16
C ASP A 481 29.02 -11.76 10.99
N ILE A 482 28.85 -10.72 11.83
CA ILE A 482 29.62 -9.45 11.76
C ILE A 482 30.69 -9.41 12.86
N GLN A 483 31.94 -9.04 12.51
CA GLN A 483 33.07 -8.98 13.46
C GLN A 483 32.78 -8.09 14.69
N ASP A 484 32.23 -6.90 14.49
CA ASP A 484 31.88 -5.95 15.57
C ASP A 484 30.56 -6.28 16.31
N ASN A 485 29.84 -7.33 15.90
CA ASN A 485 28.50 -7.70 16.41
C ASN A 485 27.44 -6.57 16.39
N ARG A 486 27.63 -5.49 15.60
CA ARG A 486 26.64 -4.43 15.39
C ARG A 486 26.50 -4.06 13.93
N ILE A 487 25.26 -3.98 13.44
CA ILE A 487 24.95 -3.42 12.12
C ILE A 487 25.16 -1.90 12.16
N THR A 488 26.13 -1.44 11.37
CA THR A 488 26.49 -0.04 11.13
C THR A 488 26.62 0.22 9.62
N VAL A 489 26.76 1.48 9.21
CA VAL A 489 27.08 1.83 7.81
C VAL A 489 28.38 1.17 7.32
N SER A 490 28.41 0.75 6.05
CA SER A 490 29.66 0.27 5.44
C SER A 490 30.60 1.43 5.12
N GLU A 491 31.90 1.29 5.40
CA GLU A 491 32.90 2.37 5.31
C GLU A 491 32.89 3.10 3.96
N LYS A 492 32.78 2.33 2.86
CA LYS A 492 32.64 2.86 1.51
C LYS A 492 31.43 3.78 1.36
N SER A 493 30.30 3.39 1.96
CA SER A 493 29.05 4.13 1.87
C SER A 493 29.08 5.40 2.71
N LYS A 494 29.69 5.31 3.91
CA LYS A 494 29.98 6.45 4.77
C LYS A 494 30.89 7.46 4.07
N SER A 495 32.09 7.02 3.66
CA SER A 495 33.10 7.85 2.97
C SER A 495 32.54 8.54 1.72
N GLN A 496 31.76 7.84 0.90
CA GLN A 496 31.13 8.44 -0.29
C GLN A 496 30.02 9.46 0.05
N THR A 497 29.24 9.22 1.10
CA THR A 497 28.17 10.14 1.55
C THR A 497 28.78 11.37 2.22
N ASP A 498 29.69 11.19 3.17
CA ASP A 498 30.38 12.26 3.89
C ASP A 498 31.13 13.18 2.91
N LYS A 499 31.89 12.61 1.97
CA LYS A 499 32.60 13.39 0.93
C LYS A 499 31.65 14.13 0.00
N ARG A 500 30.51 13.54 -0.38
CA ARG A 500 29.47 14.20 -1.18
C ARG A 500 28.88 15.41 -0.46
N ILE A 501 28.61 15.29 0.84
CA ILE A 501 27.99 16.34 1.66
C ILE A 501 28.99 17.46 1.97
N GLN A 502 30.21 17.11 2.40
CA GLN A 502 31.25 18.11 2.68
C GLN A 502 31.65 18.89 1.41
N ASN A 503 31.70 18.23 0.24
CA ASN A 503 31.89 18.91 -1.04
C ASN A 503 30.74 19.87 -1.40
N ALA A 504 29.52 19.61 -0.95
CA ALA A 504 28.39 20.53 -1.16
C ALA A 504 28.47 21.73 -0.21
N MET A 505 28.70 21.48 1.08
CA MET A 505 28.84 22.51 2.11
C MET A 505 30.02 23.46 1.84
N ASN A 506 31.14 22.95 1.33
CA ASN A 506 32.34 23.75 1.03
C ASN A 506 32.26 24.54 -0.29
N ARG A 507 31.20 24.39 -1.10
CA ARG A 507 31.13 24.95 -2.47
C ARG A 507 29.95 25.86 -2.74
N VAL A 508 29.07 26.09 -1.75
CA VAL A 508 27.91 26.97 -1.91
C VAL A 508 27.79 27.86 -0.68
N GLU A 509 28.07 29.15 -0.87
CA GLU A 509 27.87 30.17 0.15
C GLU A 509 26.48 30.80 0.01
N GLY A 510 25.93 31.36 1.10
CA GLY A 510 24.72 32.19 1.05
C GLY A 510 23.41 31.47 0.69
N VAL A 511 23.33 30.14 0.78
CA VAL A 511 22.07 29.39 0.54
C VAL A 511 20.97 29.89 1.47
N ASN A 512 19.84 30.32 0.90
CA ASN A 512 18.67 30.74 1.66
C ASN A 512 17.90 29.52 2.22
N LEU A 513 18.34 29.05 3.39
CA LEU A 513 17.78 27.91 4.11
C LEU A 513 16.37 28.24 4.64
N LYS A 514 15.40 27.38 4.33
CA LYS A 514 13.99 27.49 4.73
C LYS A 514 13.77 27.16 6.22
N PHE A 515 14.50 26.18 6.78
CA PHE A 515 14.21 25.56 8.10
C PHE A 515 15.31 25.77 9.13
N PHE A 516 16.55 25.99 8.70
CA PHE A 516 17.72 26.15 9.56
C PHE A 516 18.40 27.50 9.33
N LYS A 517 19.23 27.95 10.27
CA LYS A 517 19.97 29.22 10.14
C LYS A 517 21.39 29.01 9.62
N ASN A 518 22.01 27.88 9.96
CA ASN A 518 23.38 27.56 9.59
C ASN A 518 23.42 26.25 8.79
N MET A 519 24.34 26.13 7.83
CA MET A 519 24.55 24.88 7.10
C MET A 519 25.03 23.72 8.00
N GLU A 520 25.68 24.04 9.11
CA GLU A 520 26.10 23.07 10.12
C GLU A 520 24.92 22.38 10.82
N ASP A 521 23.80 23.09 11.02
CA ASP A 521 22.60 22.53 11.65
C ASP A 521 21.95 21.42 10.78
N LEU A 522 22.31 21.34 9.49
CA LEU A 522 21.85 20.33 8.54
C LEU A 522 22.53 18.97 8.72
N ARG A 523 23.68 18.89 9.43
CA ARG A 523 24.37 17.62 9.65
C ARG A 523 23.47 16.69 10.48
N PRO A 524 23.19 15.44 10.05
CA PRO A 524 22.30 14.54 10.78
C PRO A 524 22.72 14.26 12.24
N SER A 525 23.99 14.43 12.60
CA SER A 525 24.47 14.39 13.99
C SER A 525 23.87 15.48 14.88
N HIS A 526 23.65 16.69 14.36
CA HIS A 526 23.02 17.79 15.08
C HIS A 526 21.49 17.67 15.12
N VAL A 527 20.90 17.07 14.07
CA VAL A 527 19.45 16.80 14.00
C VAL A 527 19.05 15.72 15.00
N LEU A 528 19.74 14.58 14.98
CA LEU A 528 19.35 13.36 15.70
C LEU A 528 19.59 13.38 17.21
N GLY A 529 20.50 14.23 17.70
CA GLY A 529 20.88 14.29 19.11
C GLY A 529 21.36 12.96 19.72
N ASN A 530 21.51 12.94 21.05
CA ASN A 530 21.83 11.72 21.80
C ASN A 530 20.61 10.81 21.91
N PHE A 531 20.78 9.51 21.69
CA PHE A 531 19.71 8.51 21.76
C PHE A 531 20.10 7.32 22.62
N ASP A 532 19.24 7.03 23.58
CA ASP A 532 19.26 5.81 24.37
C ASP A 532 17.99 5.00 24.03
N PRO A 533 18.12 3.74 23.55
CA PRO A 533 16.99 2.85 23.32
C PRO A 533 16.07 2.66 24.54
N LEU A 534 16.62 2.70 25.76
CA LEU A 534 15.88 2.52 27.01
C LEU A 534 15.05 3.76 27.35
N ALA A 535 15.62 4.96 27.24
CA ALA A 535 14.87 6.22 27.28
C ALA A 535 13.89 6.39 26.10
N PHE A 536 14.09 5.68 24.97
CA PHE A 536 13.12 5.68 23.88
C PHE A 536 11.87 4.87 24.23
N ASN A 537 12.05 3.62 24.67
CA ASN A 537 10.97 2.70 25.05
C ASN A 537 11.13 2.19 26.50
N PRO A 538 10.90 3.04 27.52
CA PRO A 538 11.17 2.68 28.91
C PRO A 538 10.17 1.66 29.46
N GLU A 539 10.63 0.86 30.43
CA GLU A 539 9.75 0.03 31.25
C GLU A 539 8.94 0.90 32.22
N VAL A 540 7.61 0.75 32.20
CA VAL A 540 6.67 1.57 32.97
C VAL A 540 5.59 0.70 33.62
N TYR A 541 5.10 1.13 34.78
CA TYR A 541 3.94 0.49 35.42
C TYR A 541 2.66 0.83 34.64
N MET A 542 2.30 -0.02 33.68
CA MET A 542 1.11 0.20 32.85
C MET A 542 -0.19 0.06 33.65
N VAL A 543 -1.19 0.88 33.31
CA VAL A 543 -2.45 0.98 34.07
C VAL A 543 -3.56 0.11 33.45
N ARG A 544 -4.16 -0.78 34.25
CA ARG A 544 -5.25 -1.70 33.86
C ARG A 544 -6.35 -1.67 34.93
N HIS A 545 -7.62 -1.52 34.51
CA HIS A 545 -8.79 -1.45 35.41
C HIS A 545 -8.62 -0.50 36.62
N ASP A 546 -8.09 0.71 36.35
CA ASP A 546 -7.88 1.80 37.32
C ASP A 546 -6.79 1.55 38.39
N ARG A 547 -5.98 0.50 38.22
CA ARG A 547 -4.78 0.24 39.03
C ARG A 547 -3.54 0.14 38.15
N PHE A 548 -2.38 0.39 38.75
CA PHE A 548 -1.10 0.01 38.15
C PHE A 548 -0.96 -1.52 38.11
N LYS A 549 -0.26 -2.06 37.11
CA LYS A 549 0.26 -3.42 37.15
C LYS A 549 1.34 -3.56 38.23
N ASP A 550 1.54 -4.79 38.68
CA ASP A 550 2.56 -5.14 39.69
C ASP A 550 3.95 -5.27 39.07
N GLN A 551 4.02 -5.75 37.83
CA GLN A 551 5.22 -5.76 36.99
C GLN A 551 5.21 -4.58 36.01
N PRO A 552 6.37 -3.95 35.73
CA PRO A 552 6.48 -2.98 34.66
C PRO A 552 6.45 -3.68 33.28
N GLU A 553 6.13 -2.92 32.25
CA GLU A 553 6.13 -3.36 30.84
C GLU A 553 6.66 -2.21 29.96
N PRO A 554 7.26 -2.47 28.79
CA PRO A 554 7.67 -1.41 27.88
C PRO A 554 6.48 -0.53 27.47
N LEU A 555 6.70 0.79 27.46
CA LEU A 555 5.72 1.81 27.09
C LEU A 555 5.09 1.54 25.71
N ILE A 556 5.92 1.12 24.76
CA ILE A 556 5.55 0.72 23.40
C ILE A 556 5.53 -0.82 23.37
N ASN A 557 4.33 -1.40 23.57
CA ASN A 557 4.12 -2.84 23.59
C ASN A 557 3.14 -3.28 22.48
N LEU A 558 3.69 -3.50 21.29
CA LEU A 558 2.97 -3.91 20.07
C LEU A 558 2.35 -5.32 20.15
N LYS A 559 2.63 -6.10 21.22
CA LYS A 559 2.05 -7.45 21.45
C LYS A 559 0.81 -7.46 22.35
N SER A 560 0.41 -6.31 22.90
CA SER A 560 -0.51 -6.32 24.05
C SER A 560 -1.95 -6.71 23.70
N GLU A 561 -2.63 -7.36 24.66
CA GLU A 561 -4.04 -7.75 24.59
C GLU A 561 -5.02 -6.62 24.23
N LEU A 562 -4.62 -5.34 24.35
CA LEU A 562 -5.50 -4.19 24.11
C LEU A 562 -5.80 -4.03 22.62
N LEU A 563 -4.78 -4.12 21.76
CA LEU A 563 -4.93 -4.15 20.30
C LEU A 563 -5.81 -5.34 19.85
N VAL A 564 -5.70 -6.46 20.56
CA VAL A 564 -6.48 -7.70 20.30
C VAL A 564 -7.89 -7.65 20.92
N LYS A 565 -8.28 -6.58 21.63
CA LYS A 565 -9.62 -6.45 22.26
C LYS A 565 -10.60 -5.63 21.43
N GLU A 566 -10.12 -4.66 20.68
CA GLU A 566 -10.92 -4.00 19.64
C GLU A 566 -11.31 -5.03 18.55
N ASP A 567 -10.36 -5.88 18.16
CA ASP A 567 -10.58 -7.02 17.26
C ASP A 567 -11.48 -8.16 17.83
N LYS A 568 -11.85 -8.14 19.13
CA LYS A 568 -12.75 -9.13 19.73
C LYS A 568 -14.24 -8.83 19.56
N ASN A 569 -14.64 -7.59 19.24
CA ASN A 569 -16.06 -7.30 18.92
C ASN A 569 -16.50 -7.96 17.59
N LEU A 570 -15.57 -8.12 16.64
CA LEU A 570 -15.81 -8.74 15.34
C LEU A 570 -16.18 -10.24 15.42
N LYS A 571 -15.59 -10.97 16.36
CA LYS A 571 -15.53 -12.45 16.32
C LYS A 571 -16.70 -13.12 17.04
N LYS A 572 -17.92 -12.64 16.78
CA LYS A 572 -19.20 -13.23 17.26
C LYS A 572 -19.99 -14.05 16.22
N LYS A 573 -19.46 -14.27 15.00
CA LYS A 573 -20.07 -15.19 14.00
C LYS A 573 -19.13 -16.25 13.39
N SER A 574 -17.86 -16.32 13.79
CA SER A 574 -16.95 -17.44 13.47
C SER A 574 -16.99 -18.50 14.58
N LYS A 575 -17.12 -19.79 14.24
CA LYS A 575 -17.03 -20.90 15.21
C LYS A 575 -15.63 -20.93 15.83
N GLN A 576 -15.57 -20.77 17.15
CA GLN A 576 -14.37 -20.81 18.02
C GLN A 576 -13.22 -19.84 17.66
N PRO A 577 -12.67 -19.09 18.63
CA PRO A 577 -11.35 -18.52 18.45
C PRO A 577 -10.30 -19.65 18.51
N ASN A 578 -9.41 -19.75 17.52
CA ASN A 578 -8.25 -20.62 17.63
C ASN A 578 -7.45 -20.23 18.88
N LYS A 579 -7.18 -21.21 19.77
CA LYS A 579 -6.18 -21.07 20.81
C LYS A 579 -4.82 -20.85 20.12
N GLY A 580 -4.15 -19.74 20.41
CA GLY A 580 -2.85 -19.42 19.81
C GLY A 580 -2.87 -18.44 18.63
N SER A 581 -3.68 -17.38 18.68
CA SER A 581 -3.47 -16.20 17.83
C SER A 581 -2.18 -15.49 18.26
N LEU A 582 -1.04 -15.88 17.70
CA LEU A 582 0.28 -15.31 17.96
C LEU A 582 0.28 -13.81 17.66
N SER A 583 0.59 -12.99 18.69
CA SER A 583 0.77 -11.55 18.55
C SER A 583 2.25 -11.23 18.40
N PHE A 584 2.65 -10.94 17.16
CA PHE A 584 4.00 -10.51 16.81
C PHE A 584 4.14 -9.00 17.00
N SER A 585 5.34 -8.55 17.38
CA SER A 585 5.69 -7.12 17.51
C SER A 585 6.23 -6.49 16.22
N ILE A 586 6.17 -7.22 15.11
CA ILE A 586 6.61 -6.80 13.79
C ILE A 586 5.46 -6.96 12.80
N ASN A 587 5.43 -6.10 11.79
CA ASN A 587 4.55 -6.23 10.62
C ASN A 587 5.35 -5.99 9.34
N ARG A 588 4.73 -6.18 8.17
CA ARG A 588 5.37 -6.00 6.86
C ARG A 588 6.01 -4.62 6.63
N PHE A 589 5.50 -3.57 7.27
CA PHE A 589 6.03 -2.21 7.12
C PHE A 589 7.32 -2.05 7.92
N MET A 590 7.32 -2.49 9.18
CA MET A 590 8.54 -2.54 10.00
C MET A 590 9.61 -3.46 9.38
N LEU A 591 9.20 -4.57 8.76
CA LEU A 591 10.13 -5.46 8.05
C LEU A 591 10.72 -4.80 6.79
N ASN A 592 9.90 -4.14 5.98
CA ASN A 592 10.40 -3.35 4.86
C ASN A 592 11.32 -2.21 5.32
N GLN A 593 11.07 -1.61 6.48
CA GLN A 593 11.94 -0.57 7.07
C GLN A 593 13.31 -1.12 7.50
N VAL A 594 13.39 -2.37 7.99
CA VAL A 594 14.68 -3.07 8.15
C VAL A 594 15.37 -3.23 6.79
N PHE A 595 14.65 -3.68 5.76
CA PHE A 595 15.21 -3.88 4.41
C PHE A 595 15.60 -2.59 3.68
N ASP A 596 14.91 -1.47 3.93
CA ASP A 596 15.26 -0.14 3.44
C ASP A 596 16.51 0.38 4.16
N SER A 597 16.52 0.29 5.49
CA SER A 597 17.66 0.73 6.30
C SER A 597 18.95 -0.01 5.95
N LEU A 598 18.93 -1.35 5.91
CA LEU A 598 20.10 -2.18 5.56
C LEU A 598 20.65 -1.84 4.16
N VAL A 599 19.77 -1.61 3.18
CA VAL A 599 20.18 -1.24 1.82
C VAL A 599 20.74 0.19 1.75
N ASN A 600 20.14 1.15 2.45
CA ASN A 600 20.57 2.54 2.47
C ASN A 600 21.94 2.73 3.14
N ILE A 601 22.22 2.00 4.23
CA ILE A 601 23.54 2.01 4.90
C ILE A 601 24.60 1.18 4.16
N GLY A 602 24.27 0.63 2.99
CA GLY A 602 25.17 -0.12 2.12
C GLY A 602 25.55 -1.50 2.65
N ARG A 603 24.65 -2.14 3.40
CA ARG A 603 24.76 -3.47 4.01
C ARG A 603 23.90 -4.46 3.22
N PHE A 604 24.26 -4.67 1.96
CA PHE A 604 23.48 -5.47 1.01
C PHE A 604 23.57 -6.98 1.29
N ARG A 605 24.70 -7.49 1.83
CA ARG A 605 24.82 -8.89 2.25
C ARG A 605 23.82 -9.17 3.37
N GLU A 606 23.80 -8.28 4.34
CA GLU A 606 22.98 -8.29 5.53
C GLU A 606 21.47 -8.14 5.20
N PHE A 607 21.11 -7.28 4.23
CA PHE A 607 19.75 -7.25 3.66
C PHE A 607 19.32 -8.60 3.07
N VAL A 608 20.18 -9.24 2.30
CA VAL A 608 19.89 -10.56 1.69
C VAL A 608 19.71 -11.60 2.80
N GLN A 609 20.61 -11.66 3.79
CA GLN A 609 20.47 -12.52 4.97
C GLN A 609 19.13 -12.29 5.72
N ALA A 610 18.73 -11.01 5.90
CA ALA A 610 17.49 -10.62 6.55
C ALA A 610 16.25 -11.11 5.80
N PHE A 611 16.28 -11.08 4.46
CA PHE A 611 15.19 -11.57 3.61
C PHE A 611 15.01 -13.08 3.75
N TYR A 612 16.09 -13.87 3.71
CA TYR A 612 16.02 -15.32 3.89
C TYR A 612 15.52 -15.73 5.27
N TYR A 613 16.01 -15.08 6.35
CA TYR A 613 15.49 -15.30 7.70
C TYR A 613 13.98 -15.08 7.74
N SER A 614 13.51 -13.96 7.18
CA SER A 614 12.10 -13.58 7.18
C SER A 614 11.23 -14.55 6.36
N MET A 615 11.75 -15.06 5.25
CA MET A 615 11.05 -16.07 4.42
C MET A 615 10.94 -17.43 5.13
N ALA A 616 11.96 -17.84 5.89
CA ALA A 616 11.94 -19.09 6.65
C ALA A 616 11.07 -19.00 7.92
N GLU A 617 11.18 -17.92 8.70
CA GLU A 617 10.47 -17.78 9.99
C GLU A 617 9.00 -17.33 9.83
N TRP A 618 8.71 -16.46 8.84
CA TRP A 618 7.37 -15.89 8.64
C TRP A 618 6.81 -16.07 7.21
N GLY A 619 7.66 -16.31 6.21
CA GLY A 619 7.24 -16.47 4.82
C GLY A 619 6.69 -17.85 4.46
N GLY A 620 6.68 -18.82 5.38
CA GLY A 620 6.15 -20.17 5.14
C GLY A 620 7.02 -21.00 4.19
N LEU A 621 8.31 -20.71 4.10
CA LEU A 621 9.25 -21.33 3.16
C LEU A 621 10.14 -22.34 3.89
N ASN A 622 9.91 -23.63 3.62
CA ASN A 622 10.51 -24.77 4.31
C ASN A 622 11.87 -25.17 3.71
N ILE A 623 12.91 -24.38 3.98
CA ILE A 623 14.31 -24.72 3.67
C ILE A 623 14.99 -25.29 4.91
N ASP A 624 15.65 -26.45 4.78
CA ASP A 624 16.79 -26.76 5.63
C ASP A 624 18.10 -26.22 5.00
N THR A 625 18.92 -25.68 5.86
CA THR A 625 20.25 -25.16 5.59
C THR A 625 21.25 -26.18 5.06
N THR A 626 21.06 -27.48 5.31
CA THR A 626 21.89 -28.51 4.68
C THR A 626 21.67 -28.53 3.16
N ASP A 627 20.48 -28.18 2.67
CA ASP A 627 20.19 -28.07 1.24
C ASP A 627 20.70 -26.75 0.63
N LEU A 628 20.75 -25.66 1.42
CA LEU A 628 21.41 -24.41 1.01
C LEU A 628 22.90 -24.62 0.70
N LYS A 629 23.60 -25.44 1.50
CA LYS A 629 25.02 -25.73 1.30
C LYS A 629 25.28 -26.68 0.13
N LYS A 630 24.39 -27.65 -0.15
CA LYS A 630 24.53 -28.58 -1.29
C LYS A 630 24.40 -27.90 -2.66
N GLN A 631 23.75 -26.72 -2.72
CA GLN A 631 23.41 -26.03 -3.96
C GLN A 631 24.27 -24.75 -4.17
N ASP A 632 25.34 -24.57 -3.40
CA ASP A 632 26.23 -23.37 -3.34
C ASP A 632 25.52 -22.01 -3.47
N ILE A 633 24.35 -21.90 -2.85
CA ILE A 633 23.46 -20.76 -3.08
C ILE A 633 24.07 -19.48 -2.48
N PHE A 634 24.88 -19.64 -1.42
CA PHE A 634 25.31 -18.57 -0.52
C PHE A 634 26.74 -18.72 0.02
N GLY A 635 27.67 -19.35 -0.69
CA GLY A 635 29.07 -19.49 -0.24
C GLY A 635 29.78 -18.16 0.11
N ASN A 636 29.20 -17.02 -0.26
CA ASN A 636 29.66 -15.66 0.05
C ASN A 636 28.66 -14.82 0.90
N PHE A 637 27.56 -15.42 1.37
CA PHE A 637 26.46 -14.70 2.06
C PHE A 637 26.12 -15.25 3.46
N PHE A 638 26.35 -16.53 3.76
CA PHE A 638 26.17 -17.09 5.13
C PHE A 638 27.46 -17.83 5.56
N ASP A 639 28.17 -17.28 6.54
CA ASP A 639 29.42 -17.90 7.03
C ASP A 639 29.06 -19.00 8.05
N LYS A 640 28.01 -18.76 8.85
CA LYS A 640 27.43 -19.73 9.77
C LYS A 640 26.08 -20.25 9.26
N VAL A 641 25.79 -21.49 9.60
CA VAL A 641 24.55 -22.17 9.21
C VAL A 641 23.40 -21.75 10.14
N PRO A 642 22.32 -21.11 9.65
CA PRO A 642 21.16 -20.78 10.49
C PRO A 642 20.49 -22.04 11.05
N LYS A 643 20.42 -22.19 12.37
CA LYS A 643 19.55 -23.20 13.01
C LYS A 643 18.08 -22.75 13.01
N SER A 644 17.54 -22.49 11.82
CA SER A 644 16.13 -22.15 11.65
C SER A 644 15.27 -23.36 12.03
N ARG A 645 14.60 -23.24 13.18
CA ARG A 645 13.57 -24.18 13.64
C ARG A 645 12.24 -23.44 13.69
N SER A 646 11.71 -23.08 12.52
CA SER A 646 10.40 -22.44 12.45
C SER A 646 9.35 -23.35 13.07
N ASN A 647 8.68 -22.89 14.13
CA ASN A 647 7.54 -23.61 14.72
C ASN A 647 6.25 -23.46 13.86
N HIS A 648 6.37 -22.91 12.65
CA HIS A 648 5.27 -22.39 11.85
C HIS A 648 5.44 -22.86 10.40
N LYS A 649 4.54 -23.75 9.95
CA LYS A 649 4.58 -24.31 8.57
C LYS A 649 3.93 -23.41 7.52
N ASN A 650 3.33 -22.29 7.90
CA ASN A 650 2.45 -21.49 7.05
C ASN A 650 2.85 -20.01 7.10
N ARG A 651 2.75 -19.32 5.96
CA ARG A 651 3.03 -17.88 5.82
C ARG A 651 2.19 -16.99 6.76
N VAL A 652 2.86 -16.09 7.48
CA VAL A 652 2.26 -15.04 8.32
C VAL A 652 2.06 -13.78 7.48
N ALA A 653 0.91 -13.69 6.79
CA ALA A 653 0.62 -12.64 5.79
C ALA A 653 0.58 -11.19 6.32
N SER A 654 0.58 -10.96 7.64
CA SER A 654 0.75 -9.64 8.26
C SER A 654 2.20 -9.16 8.34
N ILE A 655 3.17 -10.08 8.18
CA ILE A 655 4.62 -9.82 8.20
C ILE A 655 5.20 -10.01 6.80
N VAL A 656 4.89 -11.12 6.13
CA VAL A 656 5.36 -11.45 4.78
C VAL A 656 4.16 -11.59 3.85
N ASP A 657 3.86 -10.53 3.10
CA ASP A 657 2.76 -10.50 2.13
C ASP A 657 3.22 -10.86 0.70
N GLU A 658 2.41 -10.53 -0.31
CA GLU A 658 2.67 -10.90 -1.71
C GLU A 658 3.57 -9.88 -2.43
N ALA A 659 3.61 -8.63 -1.96
CA ALA A 659 4.50 -7.60 -2.50
C ALA A 659 5.96 -7.75 -2.00
N MET A 660 6.19 -8.55 -0.96
CA MET A 660 7.49 -8.77 -0.36
C MET A 660 8.54 -9.32 -1.37
N PHE A 661 8.14 -10.21 -2.29
CA PHE A 661 9.07 -10.71 -3.32
C PHE A 661 9.38 -9.67 -4.41
N ASN A 662 8.40 -8.85 -4.82
CA ASN A 662 8.65 -7.69 -5.69
C ASN A 662 9.65 -6.70 -5.04
N THR A 663 9.61 -6.55 -3.72
CA THR A 663 10.56 -5.70 -2.97
C THR A 663 11.99 -6.23 -3.07
N LEU A 664 12.20 -7.56 -3.01
CA LEU A 664 13.51 -8.17 -3.29
C LEU A 664 13.93 -7.95 -4.74
N ILE A 665 13.04 -8.20 -5.71
CA ILE A 665 13.34 -8.05 -7.15
C ILE A 665 13.81 -6.62 -7.47
N TYR A 666 13.14 -5.60 -6.92
CA TYR A 666 13.57 -4.22 -7.02
C TYR A 666 14.94 -4.00 -6.34
N LYS A 667 15.12 -4.42 -5.09
CA LYS A 667 16.36 -4.14 -4.31
C LYS A 667 17.59 -4.80 -4.93
N VAL A 668 17.50 -6.04 -5.40
CA VAL A 668 18.58 -6.68 -6.18
C VAL A 668 18.75 -5.96 -7.52
N GLY A 669 17.64 -5.60 -8.17
CA GLY A 669 17.61 -4.89 -9.45
C GLY A 669 18.21 -3.47 -9.45
N GLU A 670 18.41 -2.85 -8.29
CA GLU A 670 19.01 -1.50 -8.14
C GLU A 670 20.33 -1.49 -7.35
N HIS A 671 20.51 -2.37 -6.36
CA HIS A 671 21.68 -2.39 -5.46
C HIS A 671 22.58 -3.63 -5.65
N GLY A 672 22.10 -4.66 -6.34
CA GLY A 672 22.84 -5.90 -6.60
C GLY A 672 23.89 -5.82 -7.70
N ARG A 673 24.39 -4.62 -8.07
CA ARG A 673 25.39 -4.42 -9.13
C ARG A 673 26.63 -3.71 -8.59
N THR A 674 27.78 -4.39 -8.66
CA THR A 674 29.06 -3.86 -8.15
C THR A 674 30.23 -4.34 -9.00
N ASN A 675 31.21 -3.48 -9.27
CA ASN A 675 32.50 -3.80 -9.90
C ASN A 675 32.39 -4.73 -11.14
N GLY A 676 31.42 -4.47 -12.02
CA GLY A 676 31.19 -5.27 -13.23
C GLY A 676 30.47 -6.61 -13.05
N ARG A 677 30.09 -7.00 -11.83
CA ARG A 677 29.24 -8.18 -11.53
C ARG A 677 27.82 -7.79 -11.12
N THR A 678 26.89 -8.73 -11.21
CA THR A 678 25.50 -8.62 -10.75
C THR A 678 25.23 -9.60 -9.58
N ARG A 679 23.96 -9.68 -9.15
CA ARG A 679 23.48 -10.58 -8.08
C ARG A 679 22.12 -11.19 -8.42
N THR A 680 21.81 -11.29 -9.72
CA THR A 680 20.51 -11.76 -10.23
C THR A 680 20.25 -13.24 -9.88
N ASN A 681 21.30 -14.01 -9.59
CA ASN A 681 21.24 -15.35 -9.00
C ASN A 681 20.31 -15.42 -7.77
N ILE A 682 20.34 -14.42 -6.89
CA ILE A 682 19.52 -14.38 -5.67
C ILE A 682 18.02 -14.43 -6.02
N LEU A 683 17.63 -13.77 -7.11
CA LEU A 683 16.24 -13.76 -7.58
C LEU A 683 15.82 -15.08 -8.21
N VAL A 684 16.71 -15.70 -8.99
CA VAL A 684 16.49 -17.00 -9.61
C VAL A 684 16.38 -18.10 -8.55
N GLN A 685 17.24 -18.05 -7.53
CA GLN A 685 17.27 -18.98 -6.41
C GLN A 685 16.01 -18.86 -5.52
N ILE A 686 15.56 -17.64 -5.17
CA ILE A 686 14.25 -17.47 -4.51
C ILE A 686 13.10 -17.96 -5.39
N LEU A 687 13.12 -17.65 -6.70
CA LEU A 687 12.09 -18.10 -7.62
C LEU A 687 11.99 -19.63 -7.66
N ARG A 688 13.14 -20.33 -7.66
CA ARG A 688 13.24 -21.79 -7.59
C ARG A 688 12.60 -22.34 -6.32
N PHE A 689 12.90 -21.77 -5.16
CA PHE A 689 12.28 -22.16 -3.89
C PHE A 689 10.77 -21.87 -3.81
N LEU A 690 10.30 -20.76 -4.38
CA LEU A 690 8.87 -20.43 -4.45
C LEU A 690 8.11 -21.24 -5.51
N ALA A 691 8.80 -21.78 -6.52
CA ALA A 691 8.22 -22.63 -7.56
C ALA A 691 8.10 -24.10 -7.11
N ASP A 692 9.07 -24.61 -6.35
CA ASP A 692 9.13 -25.99 -5.89
C ASP A 692 8.20 -26.25 -4.67
N PRO A 693 7.21 -27.17 -4.78
CA PRO A 693 6.31 -27.49 -3.67
C PRO A 693 6.99 -28.11 -2.45
N ASN A 694 8.21 -28.62 -2.55
CA ASN A 694 8.97 -29.15 -1.42
C ASN A 694 9.38 -28.03 -0.43
N PHE A 695 9.60 -26.82 -0.95
CA PHE A 695 10.06 -25.66 -0.19
C PHE A 695 8.98 -24.57 -0.05
N GLY A 696 8.23 -24.28 -1.12
CA GLY A 696 7.37 -23.09 -1.23
C GLY A 696 5.86 -23.30 -1.08
N LYS A 697 5.38 -24.51 -0.81
CA LYS A 697 3.94 -24.87 -0.87
C LYS A 697 3.00 -23.91 -0.13
N ASP A 698 3.34 -23.51 1.09
CA ASP A 698 2.52 -22.68 1.97
C ASP A 698 3.09 -21.23 2.09
N SER A 699 3.86 -20.81 1.08
CA SER A 699 4.62 -19.55 1.00
C SER A 699 3.95 -18.48 0.11
N ILE A 700 4.74 -17.58 -0.49
CA ILE A 700 4.26 -16.51 -1.40
C ILE A 700 3.85 -17.13 -2.75
N PRO A 701 2.59 -16.95 -3.22
CA PRO A 701 2.16 -17.45 -4.52
C PRO A 701 2.85 -16.71 -5.67
N LEU A 702 3.46 -17.45 -6.60
CA LEU A 702 4.08 -16.87 -7.80
C LEU A 702 3.05 -16.38 -8.82
N THR A 703 3.28 -15.16 -9.30
CA THR A 703 2.50 -14.45 -10.32
C THR A 703 3.34 -14.25 -11.60
N PHE A 704 2.69 -13.96 -12.73
CA PHE A 704 3.41 -13.57 -13.96
C PHE A 704 4.08 -12.19 -13.84
N GLU A 705 3.65 -11.36 -12.90
CA GLU A 705 4.26 -10.06 -12.61
C GLU A 705 5.68 -10.24 -12.05
N HIS A 706 5.87 -11.16 -11.09
CA HIS A 706 7.18 -11.48 -10.53
C HIS A 706 8.16 -11.94 -11.64
N ILE A 707 7.67 -12.77 -12.59
CA ILE A 707 8.46 -13.22 -13.75
C ILE A 707 8.85 -12.03 -14.64
N ASN A 708 7.89 -11.19 -15.03
CA ASN A 708 8.17 -10.01 -15.86
C ASN A 708 9.14 -9.03 -15.17
N ASN A 709 9.05 -8.88 -13.85
CA ASN A 709 9.95 -8.02 -13.07
C ASN A 709 11.38 -8.59 -13.05
N ILE A 710 11.55 -9.92 -12.93
CA ILE A 710 12.87 -10.58 -13.06
C ILE A 710 13.42 -10.44 -14.49
N CYS A 711 12.59 -10.61 -15.53
CA CYS A 711 12.97 -10.35 -16.92
C CYS A 711 13.49 -8.91 -17.13
N SER A 712 12.91 -7.93 -16.43
CA SER A 712 13.37 -6.53 -16.44
C SER A 712 14.78 -6.38 -15.84
N VAL A 713 15.09 -7.11 -14.76
CA VAL A 713 16.43 -7.14 -14.15
C VAL A 713 17.47 -7.69 -15.13
N PHE A 714 17.22 -8.84 -15.76
CA PHE A 714 18.12 -9.39 -16.80
C PHE A 714 18.41 -8.40 -17.94
N VAL A 715 17.42 -7.60 -18.37
CA VAL A 715 17.63 -6.56 -19.38
C VAL A 715 18.48 -5.41 -18.85
N LYS A 716 18.25 -4.95 -17.60
CA LYS A 716 19.08 -3.94 -16.94
C LYS A 716 20.55 -4.42 -16.76
N ASP A 717 20.76 -5.70 -16.52
CA ASP A 717 22.09 -6.29 -16.33
C ASP A 717 22.95 -6.22 -17.60
N LEU A 718 22.37 -6.54 -18.78
CA LEU A 718 23.06 -6.39 -20.07
C LEU A 718 23.42 -4.93 -20.38
N HIS A 719 22.58 -3.97 -19.99
CA HIS A 719 22.89 -2.56 -20.12
C HIS A 719 24.02 -2.14 -19.15
N TYR A 720 23.98 -2.60 -17.89
CA TYR A 720 25.05 -2.34 -16.91
C TYR A 720 26.41 -2.91 -17.33
N TYR A 721 26.48 -4.14 -17.85
CA TYR A 721 27.74 -4.69 -18.37
C TYR A 721 28.30 -3.85 -19.53
N ASN A 722 27.43 -3.43 -20.45
CA ASN A 722 27.81 -2.57 -21.56
C ASN A 722 28.34 -1.21 -21.05
N ASP A 723 27.65 -0.57 -20.11
CA ASP A 723 28.01 0.75 -19.60
C ASP A 723 29.25 0.72 -18.68
N TYR A 724 29.53 -0.41 -18.03
CA TYR A 724 30.79 -0.66 -17.31
C TYR A 724 32.01 -0.66 -18.25
N HIS A 725 31.88 -1.20 -19.47
CA HIS A 725 32.94 -1.24 -20.47
C HIS A 725 33.01 -0.01 -21.37
N LYS A 726 31.86 0.59 -21.75
CA LYS A 726 31.78 1.76 -22.64
C LYS A 726 32.64 2.94 -22.20
N LYS A 727 32.78 3.16 -20.89
CA LYS A 727 33.64 4.19 -20.28
C LYS A 727 35.13 4.08 -20.67
N LYS A 728 35.52 3.03 -21.40
CA LYS A 728 36.88 2.83 -21.93
C LYS A 728 36.96 2.75 -23.46
N LEU A 729 35.83 2.70 -24.20
CA LEU A 729 35.83 2.15 -25.58
C LEU A 729 34.95 2.86 -26.63
N TYR A 730 34.04 3.78 -26.28
CA TYR A 730 33.30 4.64 -27.23
C TYR A 730 32.73 3.95 -28.51
N THR A 731 31.96 2.87 -28.40
CA THR A 731 31.24 2.30 -29.57
C THR A 731 29.76 2.01 -29.33
N SER A 732 29.02 1.72 -30.40
CA SER A 732 27.58 1.42 -30.41
C SER A 732 27.22 -0.05 -30.15
N LYS A 733 28.20 -0.98 -30.14
CA LYS A 733 27.96 -2.40 -29.85
C LYS A 733 27.94 -2.64 -28.34
N HIS A 734 27.28 -3.71 -27.89
CA HIS A 734 27.32 -4.13 -26.49
C HIS A 734 28.62 -4.87 -26.19
N PHE A 735 29.25 -4.57 -25.05
CA PHE A 735 30.47 -5.23 -24.58
C PHE A 735 30.18 -6.05 -23.33
N ILE A 736 30.65 -7.31 -23.33
CA ILE A 736 30.51 -8.28 -22.23
C ILE A 736 31.83 -9.05 -22.13
N SER A 737 32.36 -9.27 -20.93
CA SER A 737 33.54 -10.13 -20.71
C SER A 737 33.16 -11.60 -20.56
N SER A 738 34.09 -12.51 -20.82
CA SER A 738 33.91 -13.95 -20.62
C SER A 738 33.25 -14.29 -19.27
N LYS A 739 33.73 -13.71 -18.16
CA LYS A 739 33.17 -13.94 -16.81
C LYS A 739 31.73 -13.42 -16.64
N GLN A 740 31.43 -12.25 -17.19
CA GLN A 740 30.05 -11.70 -17.18
C GLN A 740 29.10 -12.51 -18.07
N LEU A 741 29.61 -13.06 -19.18
CA LEU A 741 28.83 -13.87 -20.11
C LEU A 741 28.49 -15.25 -19.51
N THR A 742 29.43 -15.87 -18.79
CA THR A 742 29.17 -17.04 -17.94
C THR A 742 28.11 -16.74 -16.89
N GLU A 743 28.36 -15.74 -16.01
CA GLU A 743 27.45 -15.32 -14.93
C GLU A 743 26.02 -15.04 -15.46
N PHE A 744 25.91 -14.38 -16.61
CA PHE A 744 24.60 -14.07 -17.21
C PHE A 744 23.88 -15.31 -17.77
N LEU A 745 24.59 -16.19 -18.48
CA LEU A 745 23.98 -17.33 -19.15
C LEU A 745 23.58 -18.44 -18.17
N GLU A 746 24.37 -18.70 -17.13
CA GLU A 746 24.03 -19.64 -16.06
C GLU A 746 22.73 -19.25 -15.36
N ASN A 747 22.63 -17.98 -14.95
CA ASN A 747 21.43 -17.41 -14.36
C ASN A 747 20.22 -17.49 -15.31
N LEU A 748 20.42 -17.25 -16.60
CA LEU A 748 19.34 -17.34 -17.60
C LEU A 748 18.86 -18.79 -17.81
N ILE A 749 19.76 -19.78 -17.78
CA ILE A 749 19.44 -21.21 -17.87
C ILE A 749 18.63 -21.67 -16.65
N GLU A 750 19.07 -21.35 -15.42
CA GLU A 750 18.33 -21.73 -14.21
C GLU A 750 16.96 -21.03 -14.14
N PHE A 751 16.87 -19.76 -14.56
CA PHE A 751 15.61 -19.02 -14.66
C PHE A 751 14.65 -19.65 -15.67
N GLN A 752 15.13 -20.00 -16.86
CA GLN A 752 14.37 -20.68 -17.92
C GLN A 752 13.81 -22.02 -17.43
N GLN A 753 14.65 -22.84 -16.77
CA GLN A 753 14.24 -24.13 -16.22
C GLN A 753 13.21 -23.98 -15.09
N THR A 754 13.49 -23.11 -14.13
CA THR A 754 12.58 -22.81 -13.01
C THR A 754 11.21 -22.34 -13.50
N TYR A 755 11.18 -21.46 -14.49
CA TYR A 755 9.95 -20.95 -15.08
C TYR A 755 9.18 -22.05 -15.85
N ARG A 756 9.88 -22.97 -16.52
CA ARG A 756 9.28 -24.14 -17.17
C ARG A 756 8.61 -25.07 -16.17
N ASP A 757 9.25 -25.35 -15.04
CA ASP A 757 8.70 -26.21 -13.97
C ASP A 757 7.46 -25.57 -13.30
N TYR A 758 7.49 -24.26 -13.08
CA TYR A 758 6.34 -23.48 -12.62
C TYR A 758 5.16 -23.52 -13.62
N LEU A 759 5.43 -23.36 -14.92
CA LEU A 759 4.39 -23.46 -15.97
C LEU A 759 3.81 -24.87 -16.08
N GLY A 760 4.65 -25.91 -16.02
CA GLY A 760 4.21 -27.31 -16.10
C GLY A 760 3.23 -27.70 -15.00
N ARG A 761 3.37 -27.11 -13.80
CA ARG A 761 2.47 -27.30 -12.65
C ARG A 761 1.15 -26.52 -12.78
N LYS A 762 1.13 -25.37 -13.48
CA LYS A 762 -0.09 -24.63 -13.79
C LYS A 762 -0.72 -25.14 -15.10
N GLU A 763 -1.26 -26.37 -15.04
CA GLU A 763 -1.88 -27.08 -16.17
C GLU A 763 -2.64 -26.15 -17.13
N LYS A 764 -2.32 -26.25 -18.43
CA LYS A 764 -2.89 -25.47 -19.56
C LYS A 764 -2.37 -24.02 -19.70
N SER A 765 -1.40 -23.57 -18.90
CA SER A 765 -0.73 -22.28 -19.12
C SER A 765 0.18 -22.32 -20.36
N ARG A 766 -0.21 -21.65 -21.45
CA ARG A 766 0.73 -21.34 -22.55
C ARG A 766 1.79 -20.35 -22.05
N VAL A 767 2.98 -20.40 -22.65
CA VAL A 767 4.01 -19.36 -22.45
C VAL A 767 3.42 -18.01 -22.93
N PRO A 768 3.43 -16.93 -22.13
CA PRO A 768 2.99 -15.62 -22.57
C PRO A 768 3.97 -15.04 -23.60
N ASN A 769 3.45 -14.40 -24.65
CA ASN A 769 4.27 -13.78 -25.71
C ASN A 769 5.35 -12.83 -25.15
N SER A 770 5.05 -12.10 -24.06
CA SER A 770 6.01 -11.20 -23.40
C SER A 770 7.29 -11.91 -22.93
N PHE A 771 7.20 -13.18 -22.56
CA PHE A 771 8.36 -13.99 -22.20
C PHE A 771 9.17 -14.38 -23.43
N CYS A 772 8.52 -14.81 -24.53
CA CYS A 772 9.20 -15.14 -25.78
C CYS A 772 9.90 -13.91 -26.38
N SER A 773 9.24 -12.75 -26.39
CA SER A 773 9.85 -11.46 -26.79
C SER A 773 11.02 -11.04 -25.89
N PHE A 774 10.97 -11.34 -24.59
CA PHE A 774 12.10 -11.13 -23.67
C PHE A 774 13.29 -12.03 -24.03
N MET A 775 13.06 -13.34 -24.23
CA MET A 775 14.11 -14.28 -24.62
C MET A 775 14.76 -13.88 -25.96
N ASP A 776 13.97 -13.46 -26.94
CA ASP A 776 14.49 -12.99 -28.23
C ASP A 776 15.28 -11.68 -28.12
N LYS A 777 14.85 -10.74 -27.27
CA LYS A 777 15.63 -9.52 -26.98
C LYS A 777 16.97 -9.87 -26.32
N VAL A 778 16.96 -10.73 -25.31
CA VAL A 778 18.17 -11.11 -24.55
C VAL A 778 19.15 -11.90 -25.41
N ILE A 779 18.70 -12.97 -26.08
CA ILE A 779 19.54 -13.78 -26.97
C ILE A 779 20.03 -12.93 -28.15
N GLY A 780 19.19 -12.04 -28.68
CA GLY A 780 19.58 -11.09 -29.73
C GLY A 780 20.71 -10.15 -29.32
N ILE A 781 20.66 -9.58 -28.11
CA ILE A 781 21.73 -8.74 -27.57
C ILE A 781 23.00 -9.57 -27.32
N VAL A 782 22.89 -10.70 -26.62
CA VAL A 782 24.05 -11.53 -26.27
C VAL A 782 24.78 -12.05 -27.53
N SER A 783 24.05 -12.58 -28.51
CA SER A 783 24.63 -13.08 -29.77
C SER A 783 25.17 -11.99 -30.72
N SER A 784 24.86 -10.71 -30.49
CA SER A 784 25.38 -9.57 -31.26
C SER A 784 26.40 -8.71 -30.51
N SER A 785 26.63 -9.00 -29.22
CA SER A 785 27.64 -8.35 -28.39
C SER A 785 29.06 -8.72 -28.82
N HIS A 786 30.01 -7.83 -28.54
CA HIS A 786 31.42 -8.14 -28.59
C HIS A 786 31.85 -8.80 -27.26
N TRP A 787 32.27 -10.06 -27.34
CA TRP A 787 32.71 -10.83 -26.17
C TRP A 787 34.21 -10.63 -25.94
N THR A 788 34.57 -9.87 -24.91
CA THR A 788 35.97 -9.67 -24.51
C THR A 788 36.52 -10.91 -23.82
N ASP A 789 37.83 -11.14 -23.97
CA ASP A 789 38.57 -12.28 -23.41
C ASP A 789 38.19 -13.68 -23.97
N VAL A 790 37.36 -13.73 -25.02
CA VAL A 790 36.98 -14.96 -25.74
C VAL A 790 37.85 -15.17 -26.99
N GLY A 791 39.17 -15.28 -26.78
CA GLY A 791 40.16 -15.37 -27.87
C GLY A 791 40.20 -16.72 -28.60
N THR A 792 39.88 -17.83 -27.91
CA THR A 792 39.98 -19.20 -28.48
C THR A 792 38.66 -19.67 -29.10
N SER A 793 38.74 -20.46 -30.17
CA SER A 793 37.58 -21.10 -30.81
C SER A 793 36.75 -21.97 -29.85
N GLU A 794 37.43 -22.66 -28.91
CA GLU A 794 36.81 -23.53 -27.91
C GLU A 794 35.93 -22.75 -26.92
N LYS A 795 36.46 -21.69 -26.28
CA LYS A 795 35.64 -20.79 -25.43
C LYS A 795 34.47 -20.18 -26.19
N LYS A 796 34.65 -19.87 -27.48
CA LYS A 796 33.57 -19.35 -28.34
C LYS A 796 32.48 -20.39 -28.58
N ALA A 797 32.85 -21.65 -28.83
CA ALA A 797 31.93 -22.77 -28.97
C ALA A 797 31.22 -23.13 -27.65
N TYR A 798 31.89 -22.97 -26.50
CA TYR A 798 31.28 -23.10 -25.17
C TYR A 798 30.19 -22.03 -24.94
N PHE A 799 30.45 -20.76 -25.26
CA PHE A 799 29.41 -19.72 -25.15
C PHE A 799 28.27 -19.92 -26.16
N ASP A 800 28.55 -20.38 -27.38
CA ASP A 800 27.49 -20.77 -28.33
C ASP A 800 26.64 -21.95 -27.80
N LYS A 801 27.25 -22.95 -27.12
CA LYS A 801 26.53 -24.01 -26.40
C LYS A 801 25.61 -23.44 -25.31
N LEU A 802 26.11 -22.56 -24.44
CA LEU A 802 25.31 -21.98 -23.35
C LEU A 802 24.14 -21.14 -23.86
N ILE A 803 24.35 -20.32 -24.91
CA ILE A 803 23.29 -19.55 -25.58
C ILE A 803 22.22 -20.47 -26.17
N LEU A 804 22.60 -21.63 -26.70
CA LEU A 804 21.64 -22.63 -27.16
C LEU A 804 20.85 -23.22 -25.98
N LYS A 805 21.51 -23.66 -24.91
CA LYS A 805 20.85 -24.22 -23.71
C LYS A 805 19.80 -23.25 -23.16
N ALA A 806 20.19 -21.98 -22.98
CA ALA A 806 19.36 -20.90 -22.45
C ALA A 806 18.08 -20.58 -23.28
N GLY A 807 18.01 -20.95 -24.56
CA GLY A 807 16.87 -20.61 -25.43
C GLY A 807 16.11 -21.79 -26.03
N ILE A 808 16.73 -22.98 -26.13
CA ILE A 808 16.23 -24.04 -27.01
C ILE A 808 14.84 -24.57 -26.63
N LEU A 809 14.49 -24.62 -25.35
CA LEU A 809 13.21 -25.17 -24.87
C LEU A 809 11.96 -24.40 -25.33
N TYR A 810 12.12 -23.19 -25.90
CA TYR A 810 11.03 -22.37 -26.45
C TYR A 810 11.16 -22.10 -27.97
N TYR A 811 12.15 -22.71 -28.62
CA TYR A 811 12.40 -22.58 -30.06
C TYR A 811 11.35 -23.31 -30.90
N LYS A 812 11.08 -22.75 -32.09
CA LYS A 812 10.44 -23.46 -33.20
C LYS A 812 10.94 -22.85 -34.53
N PRO A 813 11.34 -23.65 -35.54
CA PRO A 813 11.89 -23.11 -36.79
C PRO A 813 10.94 -22.13 -37.47
N LYS A 814 11.43 -20.98 -37.93
CA LYS A 814 10.57 -19.88 -38.43
C LYS A 814 9.71 -20.29 -39.63
N VAL A 815 10.21 -21.21 -40.45
CA VAL A 815 9.51 -21.80 -41.60
C VAL A 815 8.32 -22.71 -41.23
N SER A 816 8.14 -23.03 -39.94
CA SER A 816 7.05 -23.88 -39.43
C SER A 816 5.96 -23.10 -38.68
N LEU A 817 5.94 -21.77 -38.85
CA LEU A 817 5.03 -20.83 -38.19
C LEU A 817 4.35 -19.92 -39.22
N SER A 818 3.07 -19.61 -39.01
CA SER A 818 2.47 -18.42 -39.63
C SER A 818 3.01 -17.16 -38.95
N LYS A 819 2.95 -16.02 -39.65
CA LYS A 819 3.46 -14.73 -39.13
C LYS A 819 2.83 -14.36 -37.78
N ASP A 820 1.56 -14.69 -37.59
CA ASP A 820 0.73 -14.41 -36.41
C ASP A 820 1.14 -15.24 -35.17
N ASN A 821 2.01 -16.23 -35.36
CA ASN A 821 2.53 -17.11 -34.31
C ASN A 821 4.02 -16.89 -34.01
N PHE A 822 4.69 -15.90 -34.63
CA PHE A 822 6.10 -15.60 -34.34
C PHE A 822 6.31 -15.22 -32.87
N ASP A 823 5.46 -14.36 -32.30
CA ASP A 823 5.57 -13.87 -30.91
C ASP A 823 5.33 -14.95 -29.84
N GLN A 824 4.95 -16.17 -30.23
CA GLN A 824 4.73 -17.31 -29.31
C GLN A 824 5.98 -18.19 -29.14
N HIS A 825 7.07 -17.91 -29.87
CA HIS A 825 8.30 -18.70 -29.86
C HIS A 825 9.56 -17.83 -29.80
N THR A 826 10.66 -18.40 -29.32
CA THR A 826 11.98 -17.76 -29.33
C THR A 826 12.64 -18.02 -30.68
N LEU A 827 12.74 -17.00 -31.56
CA LEU A 827 13.30 -17.10 -32.91
C LEU A 827 14.75 -16.60 -33.03
N ALA A 828 15.22 -15.74 -32.11
CA ALA A 828 16.57 -15.17 -32.18
C ALA A 828 17.69 -16.22 -32.13
N ILE A 829 17.42 -17.33 -31.44
CA ILE A 829 18.29 -18.51 -31.34
C ILE A 829 18.57 -19.20 -32.69
N GLU A 830 17.72 -19.05 -33.71
CA GLU A 830 17.89 -19.67 -35.04
C GLU A 830 19.24 -19.28 -35.69
N LYS A 831 19.73 -18.05 -35.43
CA LYS A 831 21.05 -17.59 -35.89
C LYS A 831 22.20 -18.29 -35.16
N SER A 832 22.11 -18.43 -33.83
CA SER A 832 23.10 -19.15 -33.02
C SER A 832 23.14 -20.64 -33.39
N LEU A 833 21.97 -21.24 -33.63
CA LEU A 833 21.80 -22.62 -34.07
C LEU A 833 22.55 -22.90 -35.38
N LEU A 834 22.31 -22.09 -36.41
CA LEU A 834 22.94 -22.24 -37.73
C LEU A 834 24.46 -21.95 -37.68
N LYS A 835 24.89 -21.01 -36.84
CA LYS A 835 26.32 -20.71 -36.59
C LYS A 835 27.01 -21.93 -35.95
N PHE A 836 26.46 -22.45 -34.87
CA PHE A 836 27.03 -23.58 -34.13
C PHE A 836 27.00 -24.89 -34.93
N GLN A 837 25.93 -25.16 -35.68
CA GLN A 837 25.87 -26.29 -36.62
C GLN A 837 26.99 -26.22 -37.67
N LYS A 838 27.30 -25.04 -38.22
CA LYS A 838 28.45 -24.88 -39.14
C LYS A 838 29.78 -25.17 -38.46
N THR A 839 29.97 -24.74 -37.22
CA THR A 839 31.17 -25.06 -36.42
C THR A 839 31.30 -26.56 -36.18
N LEU A 840 30.23 -27.25 -35.74
CA LEU A 840 30.21 -28.70 -35.55
C LEU A 840 30.43 -29.49 -36.86
N ASN A 841 30.04 -28.95 -38.01
CA ASN A 841 30.23 -29.62 -39.30
C ASN A 841 31.62 -29.40 -39.90
N ALA A 842 32.41 -28.45 -39.37
CA ALA A 842 33.78 -28.16 -39.81
C ALA A 842 34.86 -28.84 -38.95
N ASP A 843 34.52 -29.25 -37.72
CA ASP A 843 35.43 -29.97 -36.82
C ASP A 843 35.46 -31.48 -37.13
N SER A 844 36.66 -32.01 -37.41
CA SER A 844 36.89 -33.43 -37.68
C SER A 844 37.09 -34.28 -36.42
N LYS A 845 37.26 -33.67 -35.24
CA LYS A 845 37.58 -34.33 -33.96
C LYS A 845 36.48 -34.14 -32.89
N LEU A 846 35.21 -34.10 -33.31
CA LEU A 846 34.06 -33.99 -32.40
C LEU A 846 34.09 -35.02 -31.25
N THR A 847 33.91 -34.52 -30.02
CA THR A 847 33.68 -35.33 -28.81
C THR A 847 32.40 -36.18 -28.94
N PRO A 848 32.24 -37.26 -28.13
CA PRO A 848 31.02 -38.08 -28.14
C PRO A 848 29.74 -37.26 -27.87
N GLU A 849 29.80 -36.31 -26.94
CA GLU A 849 28.74 -35.33 -26.68
C GLU A 849 28.44 -34.47 -27.92
N ASN A 850 29.47 -33.88 -28.54
CA ASN A 850 29.29 -33.03 -29.73
C ASN A 850 28.69 -33.83 -30.90
N LYS A 851 29.02 -35.12 -31.04
CA LYS A 851 28.38 -36.03 -32.01
C LYS A 851 26.91 -36.29 -31.70
N LYS A 852 26.56 -36.60 -30.44
CA LYS A 852 25.17 -36.76 -29.99
C LYS A 852 24.37 -35.47 -30.21
N LEU A 853 24.96 -34.32 -29.87
CA LEU A 853 24.38 -32.99 -30.08
C LEU A 853 24.18 -32.68 -31.57
N GLN A 854 25.14 -33.00 -32.44
CA GLN A 854 25.02 -32.84 -33.89
C GLN A 854 23.87 -33.70 -34.46
N ILE A 855 23.67 -34.93 -33.96
CA ILE A 855 22.55 -35.81 -34.36
C ILE A 855 21.21 -35.21 -33.92
N ALA A 856 21.09 -34.77 -32.67
CA ALA A 856 19.86 -34.15 -32.15
C ALA A 856 19.54 -32.83 -32.89
N LEU A 857 20.56 -31.99 -33.14
CA LEU A 857 20.42 -30.74 -33.91
C LEU A 857 19.98 -30.97 -35.36
N LYS A 858 20.37 -32.08 -36.00
CA LYS A 858 19.88 -32.44 -37.35
C LYS A 858 18.39 -32.76 -37.38
N ARG A 859 17.78 -33.20 -36.27
CA ARG A 859 16.32 -33.44 -36.16
C ARG A 859 15.48 -32.16 -36.19
N LEU A 860 16.10 -31.00 -35.97
CA LEU A 860 15.45 -29.68 -36.12
C LEU A 860 15.55 -29.09 -37.55
N ASP A 861 16.24 -29.77 -38.48
CA ASP A 861 16.28 -29.32 -39.88
C ASP A 861 14.91 -29.52 -40.57
N VAL A 862 14.59 -28.62 -41.50
CA VAL A 862 13.29 -28.46 -42.17
C VAL A 862 12.86 -29.73 -42.92
N LYS A 863 13.82 -30.59 -43.28
CA LYS A 863 13.60 -31.88 -43.92
C LYS A 863 12.98 -32.94 -43.00
N TYR A 864 13.27 -32.89 -41.70
CA TYR A 864 12.78 -33.84 -40.70
C TYR A 864 11.67 -33.25 -39.82
N TYR A 865 11.60 -31.92 -39.75
CA TYR A 865 10.68 -31.21 -38.87
C TYR A 865 9.18 -31.35 -39.23
N LYS A 866 8.86 -31.67 -40.49
CA LYS A 866 7.47 -31.68 -40.99
C LYS A 866 6.57 -32.73 -40.34
N ASP A 867 7.17 -33.80 -39.82
CA ASP A 867 6.45 -34.98 -39.34
C ASP A 867 6.29 -35.00 -37.80
N PHE A 868 6.71 -33.94 -37.11
CA PHE A 868 6.70 -33.89 -35.64
C PHE A 868 5.39 -33.35 -35.05
N ASP A 869 4.79 -34.15 -34.16
CA ASP A 869 3.77 -33.67 -33.22
C ASP A 869 4.38 -32.76 -32.12
N ALA A 870 3.54 -32.07 -31.36
CA ALA A 870 3.98 -31.14 -30.33
C ALA A 870 4.77 -31.80 -29.17
N LYS A 871 4.55 -33.09 -28.89
CA LYS A 871 5.29 -33.87 -27.88
C LYS A 871 6.66 -34.32 -28.42
N GLN A 872 6.72 -34.75 -29.68
CA GLN A 872 7.96 -35.10 -30.38
C GLN A 872 8.88 -33.89 -30.51
N HIS A 873 8.34 -32.73 -30.91
CA HIS A 873 9.07 -31.45 -30.90
C HIS A 873 9.64 -31.16 -29.50
N THR A 874 8.80 -31.20 -28.47
CA THR A 874 9.23 -30.95 -27.08
C THR A 874 10.35 -31.90 -26.64
N LYS A 875 10.24 -33.20 -26.94
CA LYS A 875 11.27 -34.21 -26.63
C LYS A 875 12.61 -33.95 -27.31
N VAL A 876 12.62 -33.47 -28.55
CA VAL A 876 13.88 -33.14 -29.26
C VAL A 876 14.53 -31.88 -28.69
N LEU A 877 13.74 -30.88 -28.28
CA LEU A 877 14.30 -29.72 -27.56
C LEU A 877 14.87 -30.12 -26.19
N GLU A 878 14.22 -31.04 -25.47
CA GLU A 878 14.72 -31.62 -24.22
C GLU A 878 16.00 -32.44 -24.43
N GLU A 879 16.06 -33.28 -25.46
CA GLU A 879 17.25 -34.07 -25.81
C GLU A 879 18.46 -33.15 -26.10
N ILE A 880 18.24 -32.04 -26.80
CA ILE A 880 19.28 -31.04 -27.08
C ILE A 880 19.70 -30.34 -25.78
N TYR A 881 18.75 -29.85 -24.97
CA TYR A 881 19.03 -29.18 -23.70
C TYR A 881 19.84 -30.05 -22.73
N GLN A 882 19.46 -31.33 -22.58
CA GLN A 882 20.12 -32.30 -21.71
C GLN A 882 21.44 -32.85 -22.29
N THR A 883 21.72 -32.64 -23.58
CA THR A 883 23.00 -33.02 -24.21
C THR A 883 24.01 -31.87 -24.21
N ILE A 884 23.58 -30.64 -23.93
CA ILE A 884 24.49 -29.52 -23.67
C ILE A 884 24.85 -29.56 -22.17
N ASP A 885 25.97 -30.19 -21.84
CA ASP A 885 26.55 -30.05 -20.51
C ASP A 885 27.04 -28.60 -20.28
N ALA A 886 26.95 -28.14 -19.04
CA ALA A 886 27.44 -26.84 -18.59
C ALA A 886 28.60 -26.96 -17.57
N GLU A 887 28.78 -28.12 -16.93
CA GLU A 887 29.69 -28.30 -15.79
C GLU A 887 31.16 -28.48 -16.19
N ASN A 888 31.42 -28.71 -17.49
CA ASN A 888 32.76 -28.91 -18.07
C ASN A 888 33.61 -27.61 -18.10
N SER A 889 34.03 -27.16 -16.92
CA SER A 889 34.96 -26.05 -16.66
C SER A 889 36.43 -26.40 -16.93
N GLY A 890 36.70 -27.17 -17.99
CA GLY A 890 38.02 -27.74 -18.33
C GLY A 890 39.07 -26.75 -18.84
N ILE A 891 39.07 -25.49 -18.38
CA ILE A 891 40.04 -24.44 -18.78
C ILE A 891 40.49 -23.57 -17.59
N GLU A 892 40.82 -24.19 -16.46
CA GLU A 892 41.64 -23.57 -15.39
C GLU A 892 43.03 -24.22 -15.34
N GLY A 893 43.84 -23.91 -16.36
CA GLY A 893 45.25 -24.30 -16.49
C GLY A 893 46.23 -23.21 -16.04
N SER A 894 45.91 -22.48 -14.98
CA SER A 894 46.81 -21.49 -14.36
C SER A 894 46.45 -21.29 -12.90
N THR A 895 47.31 -21.74 -11.98
CA THR A 895 47.17 -21.50 -10.55
C THR A 895 47.15 -20.00 -10.25
N ILE A 896 46.06 -19.54 -9.65
CA ILE A 896 46.02 -18.29 -8.90
C ILE A 896 45.63 -18.69 -7.48
N GLU A 897 46.52 -18.44 -6.52
CA GLU A 897 46.26 -18.75 -5.11
C GLU A 897 45.03 -17.98 -4.60
N PRO A 898 44.25 -18.53 -3.65
CA PRO A 898 43.12 -17.83 -3.08
C PRO A 898 43.63 -16.66 -2.24
N ALA A 899 43.69 -15.47 -2.86
CA ALA A 899 44.10 -14.23 -2.21
C ALA A 899 43.22 -13.98 -0.97
N THR A 900 43.79 -14.20 0.20
CA THR A 900 43.16 -14.00 1.49
C THR A 900 42.72 -12.54 1.59
N ILE A 901 41.47 -12.29 1.99
CA ILE A 901 41.01 -10.93 2.27
C ILE A 901 41.48 -10.54 3.67
N GLU A 902 42.79 -10.38 3.81
CA GLU A 902 43.40 -9.66 4.92
C GLU A 902 43.58 -8.18 4.55
N SER A 903 43.68 -7.34 5.58
CA SER A 903 43.75 -5.89 5.48
C SER A 903 45.01 -5.42 4.74
N ALA A 904 44.84 -4.90 3.52
CA ALA A 904 45.87 -4.18 2.78
C ALA A 904 45.43 -2.73 2.51
N THR A 905 46.01 -1.79 3.26
CA THR A 905 46.00 -0.37 2.94
C THR A 905 46.62 -0.17 1.56
N ILE A 906 46.01 0.68 0.71
CA ILE A 906 46.64 1.18 -0.50
C ILE A 906 46.77 2.70 -0.36
N GLU A 907 48.02 3.16 -0.39
CA GLU A 907 48.39 4.56 -0.23
C GLU A 907 48.01 5.40 -1.46
N SER A 908 48.23 6.71 -1.34
CA SER A 908 47.90 7.72 -2.35
C SER A 908 48.58 7.47 -3.70
N ALA A 909 47.79 7.04 -4.69
CA ALA A 909 48.09 7.22 -6.11
C ALA A 909 47.30 8.44 -6.62
N THR A 910 47.99 9.57 -6.80
CA THR A 910 47.42 10.79 -7.38
C THR A 910 47.02 10.52 -8.83
N ILE A 911 45.78 10.88 -9.20
CA ILE A 911 45.40 11.07 -10.60
C ILE A 911 45.12 12.56 -10.75
N GLU A 912 45.93 13.20 -11.59
CA GLU A 912 45.96 14.64 -11.77
C GLU A 912 44.68 15.16 -12.46
N GLN A 913 44.45 16.46 -12.30
CA GLN A 913 43.34 17.16 -12.93
C GLN A 913 43.63 17.34 -14.42
N SER A 914 42.77 16.82 -15.29
CA SER A 914 42.68 17.32 -16.67
C SER A 914 41.70 18.48 -16.71
N GLU A 915 42.22 19.69 -16.87
CA GLU A 915 41.44 20.89 -17.11
C GLU A 915 40.70 20.78 -18.45
N ILE A 916 39.39 21.05 -18.45
CA ILE A 916 38.66 21.27 -19.70
C ILE A 916 38.64 22.79 -19.92
N VAL A 917 39.55 23.25 -20.76
CA VAL A 917 39.61 24.65 -21.22
C VAL A 917 38.33 24.96 -22.01
N GLU A 918 37.64 26.02 -21.64
CA GLU A 918 36.55 26.57 -22.44
C GLU A 918 37.10 27.15 -23.75
N HIS A 919 36.71 26.58 -24.89
CA HIS A 919 36.84 27.24 -26.18
C HIS A 919 35.46 27.60 -26.72
N THR A 920 35.18 28.90 -26.73
CA THR A 920 33.96 29.53 -27.26
C THR A 920 33.92 29.50 -28.78
N ALA A 921 32.81 29.01 -29.33
CA ALA A 921 32.32 29.26 -30.70
C ALA A 921 30.80 29.04 -30.73
#